data_AF-A0A2R2MQ13-F1
#
_entry.id   AF-A0A2R2MQ13-F1
#
_cell.length_a   1.000
_cell.length_b   1.000
_cell.length_c   1.000
_cell.angle_alpha   90.00
_cell.angle_beta   90.00
_cell.angle_gamma   90.00
#
_symmetry.space_group_name_H-M   'P 1'
#
loop_
_entity.id
_entity.type
_entity.pdbx_description
1 polymer ?
#
loop_
_entity_poly.entity_id
_entity_poly.type
_entity_poly.pdbx_seq_one_letter_code
_entity_poly.pdbx_strand_id
1 'polypeptide(L)'
;MSGEDGYATERRGRSISVQSNDSSQSMPSVASPVQYAQSCSSLMYTATPGTLKVERPVYNQVDFDSGFEPSNRPKKPVKEHVRTFFSKNCICSKEKTKEFFLHLFPCINIMRNYQFPGWLIGDMVAGLTVGIMHLPQGMAYALLAKMPPIVGLYVSFFPVLMYFFFGTSKHISIGTFAVICLMVGESVVRETGDLEALVTDSVPGGNGTNGSLTSGDSSGITSEELDNKKIEIATALTLLVGLWQITMGIFRMGFLTIYLSDALISGFTTGAACHVFTTQVKYVFGLHIPRSSEPFKIIKTYVSIFSNITKTNFAAVIISVTCILCLALVKECINARYRSRMKMPVPIELIVVVLGTLVSYLAKLHENFNVTVVGHIPTGIPAPKVPPTEHMGALIGDSFAVAIVAFSISVSMGKLLARKHDYEVTPNQELVAYGLMNIFSSFFNCFAACASLSRSLVQDNVGGRTQLAAVFSSVLILIVLLVLGPLFQTLPNAVLASIILVALKGMFLQFKDLKNLWHICKFDFAIWLVTWLAVVLLGVAMGLIIGVGFSLLTVVFRTQSPYTCLYGRVPHTDIYRDKTAYKVCKEIPGIKIFHFESALYYANAEHFRRKIFSQTGANPVTLKKARNKLEEKQKKMEEKMKKEEEKNGKVHENGDAMTQEGSVVLENCDVEEPPNDFKERTAALSFNIHHVIIDCSSVSYIDSGGVKMLSQVMSDYKEVGVAVFLAHCKRRVRKMFRKAGLHKKHEQDLLYITIHDAVIAALRSQHDLLNELKRDASVSCVHEEVTVGRRRTNSLRNRASTEAMQQIPESASDEDGDEGLKCEESTYL
;
A
#
# COMPACT_ATOMS: atom_id res chain seq x y z
N MET A 1 -18.36 -20.19 47.27
CA MET A 1 -19.06 -19.21 48.13
C MET A 1 -18.90 -17.83 47.50
N SER A 2 -19.83 -16.93 47.77
CA SER A 2 -19.91 -15.58 47.18
C SER A 2 -18.89 -14.60 47.78
N GLY A 3 -18.67 -13.48 47.08
CA GLY A 3 -17.75 -12.41 47.47
C GLY A 3 -17.54 -11.45 46.30
N GLU A 4 -18.51 -10.57 46.06
CA GLU A 4 -18.35 -9.44 45.16
C GLU A 4 -17.55 -8.33 45.87
N ASP A 5 -16.72 -7.60 45.13
CA ASP A 5 -16.41 -6.20 45.49
C ASP A 5 -15.97 -5.41 44.25
N GLY A 6 -16.42 -4.15 44.15
CA GLY A 6 -16.41 -3.39 42.90
C GLY A 6 -15.30 -2.33 42.78
N TYR A 7 -14.65 -2.24 41.62
CA TYR A 7 -13.74 -1.13 41.31
C TYR A 7 -14.45 0.00 40.55
N ALA A 8 -14.78 1.07 41.28
CA ALA A 8 -15.29 2.32 40.69
C ALA A 8 -14.20 3.02 39.84
N THR A 9 -14.58 3.55 38.68
CA THR A 9 -13.68 4.34 37.80
C THR A 9 -14.08 5.81 37.78
N GLU A 10 -13.21 6.67 38.32
CA GLU A 10 -13.47 8.09 38.57
C GLU A 10 -13.46 8.94 37.27
N ARG A 11 -14.64 9.16 36.67
CA ARG A 11 -14.79 10.09 35.53
C ARG A 11 -14.70 11.55 35.94
N ARG A 12 -13.48 12.09 36.13
CA ARG A 12 -13.28 13.55 36.26
C ARG A 12 -13.49 14.28 34.93
N GLY A 13 -14.69 14.83 34.74
CA GLY A 13 -14.92 15.83 33.69
C GLY A 13 -14.14 17.12 33.99
N ARG A 14 -13.49 17.69 32.96
CA ARG A 14 -12.93 19.06 33.04
C ARG A 14 -13.99 20.06 32.61
N SER A 15 -14.51 20.82 33.56
CA SER A 15 -15.20 22.08 33.29
C SER A 15 -14.23 23.07 32.64
N ILE A 16 -14.69 23.78 31.61
CA ILE A 16 -13.99 24.93 31.04
C ILE A 16 -14.72 26.19 31.51
N SER A 17 -14.12 26.90 32.46
CA SER A 17 -14.59 28.21 32.90
C SER A 17 -14.25 29.26 31.84
N VAL A 18 -15.27 29.80 31.16
CA VAL A 18 -15.10 30.98 30.30
C VAL A 18 -15.20 32.22 31.18
N GLN A 19 -14.09 32.92 31.40
CA GLN A 19 -14.12 34.27 31.96
C GLN A 19 -14.55 35.26 30.88
N SER A 20 -15.58 36.05 31.19
CA SER A 20 -15.98 37.22 30.42
C SER A 20 -14.99 38.36 30.58
N ASN A 21 -14.75 39.11 29.51
CA ASN A 21 -14.20 40.45 29.61
C ASN A 21 -14.67 41.27 28.39
N ASP A 22 -15.36 42.38 28.64
CA ASP A 22 -15.97 43.19 27.59
C ASP A 22 -14.96 44.12 26.90
N SER A 23 -15.11 44.28 25.59
CA SER A 23 -14.74 45.52 24.91
C SER A 23 -15.64 45.70 23.67
N SER A 24 -16.52 46.70 23.75
CA SER A 24 -17.59 46.92 22.79
C SER A 24 -17.14 47.62 21.51
N GLN A 25 -17.54 47.12 20.34
CA GLN A 25 -17.80 47.94 19.15
C GLN A 25 -18.82 47.26 18.23
N SER A 26 -19.67 48.06 17.59
CA SER A 26 -20.98 47.65 17.06
C SER A 26 -21.04 47.50 15.53
N MET A 27 -21.63 46.40 15.06
CA MET A 27 -22.15 46.18 13.70
C MET A 27 -23.45 45.33 13.79
N PRO A 28 -24.36 45.39 12.80
CA PRO A 28 -25.79 45.12 13.02
C PRO A 28 -26.18 43.64 13.19
N SER A 29 -27.34 43.45 13.80
CA SER A 29 -27.92 42.14 14.16
C SER A 29 -28.28 41.28 12.95
N VAL A 30 -27.66 40.09 12.86
CA VAL A 30 -28.17 38.98 12.04
C VAL A 30 -29.05 38.10 12.94
N ALA A 31 -30.25 37.77 12.48
CA ALA A 31 -31.23 37.01 13.26
C ALA A 31 -30.76 35.58 13.61
N SER A 32 -31.25 35.05 14.73
CA SER A 32 -30.85 33.73 15.26
C SER A 32 -31.43 32.58 14.42
N PRO A 33 -30.65 31.52 14.13
CA PRO A 33 -31.08 30.41 13.28
C PRO A 33 -31.95 29.40 14.05
N VAL A 34 -33.16 29.82 14.47
CA VAL A 34 -34.13 28.99 15.20
C VAL A 34 -35.52 28.96 14.53
N GLN A 35 -35.84 29.91 13.64
CA GLN A 35 -37.18 30.03 13.04
C GLN A 35 -37.43 29.26 11.73
N TYR A 36 -36.50 28.44 11.25
CA TYR A 36 -36.67 27.61 10.03
C TYR A 36 -37.03 26.13 10.31
N ALA A 37 -37.70 25.85 11.43
CA ALA A 37 -38.10 24.51 11.85
C ALA A 37 -39.62 24.23 11.76
N GLN A 38 -40.42 25.14 11.20
CA GLN A 38 -41.91 25.07 11.23
C GLN A 38 -42.60 25.09 9.86
N SER A 39 -41.90 24.76 8.77
CA SER A 39 -42.51 24.73 7.41
C SER A 39 -42.50 23.35 6.71
N CYS A 40 -42.11 22.28 7.41
CA CYS A 40 -42.06 20.91 6.85
C CYS A 40 -42.87 19.91 7.70
N SER A 41 -44.09 20.29 8.07
CA SER A 41 -44.96 19.53 8.98
C SER A 41 -46.03 18.70 8.24
N SER A 42 -45.62 17.88 7.27
CA SER A 42 -46.53 16.99 6.51
C SER A 42 -45.98 15.59 6.20
N LEU A 43 -44.84 15.20 6.78
CA LEU A 43 -44.30 13.83 6.68
C LEU A 43 -44.78 12.97 7.87
N MET A 44 -45.99 12.42 7.76
CA MET A 44 -46.47 11.40 8.70
C MET A 44 -45.69 10.08 8.54
N TYR A 45 -44.78 9.81 9.46
CA TYR A 45 -44.11 8.51 9.57
C TYR A 45 -44.99 7.48 10.29
N THR A 46 -45.96 6.90 9.57
CA THR A 46 -46.65 5.68 10.02
C THR A 46 -45.78 4.46 9.72
N ALA A 47 -44.75 4.23 10.54
CA ALA A 47 -43.79 3.16 10.35
C ALA A 47 -44.31 1.81 10.87
N THR A 48 -44.79 0.96 9.97
CA THR A 48 -44.83 -0.49 10.21
C THR A 48 -43.41 -1.08 10.12
N PRO A 49 -43.12 -2.22 10.78
CA PRO A 49 -41.78 -2.81 10.71
C PRO A 49 -41.47 -3.36 9.31
N GLY A 50 -40.37 -2.91 8.70
CA GLY A 50 -39.72 -3.60 7.57
C GLY A 50 -39.92 -3.03 6.16
N THR A 51 -40.84 -2.08 5.93
CA THR A 51 -41.08 -1.51 4.58
C THR A 51 -40.43 -0.13 4.38
N LEU A 52 -39.43 -0.07 3.50
CA LEU A 52 -38.78 1.19 3.10
C LEU A 52 -39.55 1.85 1.95
N LYS A 53 -40.46 2.79 2.27
CA LYS A 53 -41.04 3.71 1.27
C LYS A 53 -40.18 4.99 1.19
N VAL A 54 -39.69 5.31 -0.01
CA VAL A 54 -39.01 6.58 -0.30
C VAL A 54 -39.70 7.23 -1.50
N GLU A 55 -40.16 8.46 -1.33
CA GLU A 55 -40.91 9.21 -2.33
C GLU A 55 -40.30 10.62 -2.44
N ARG A 56 -39.75 10.93 -3.61
CA ARG A 56 -39.03 12.17 -3.91
C ARG A 56 -38.97 12.42 -5.42
N PRO A 57 -38.76 13.66 -5.90
CA PRO A 57 -38.40 13.89 -7.29
C PRO A 57 -37.07 13.23 -7.66
N VAL A 58 -36.90 12.99 -8.97
CA VAL A 58 -35.62 12.62 -9.58
C VAL A 58 -34.76 13.87 -9.67
N TYR A 59 -33.48 13.77 -9.30
CA TYR A 59 -32.55 14.89 -9.35
C TYR A 59 -31.39 14.61 -10.29
N ASN A 60 -31.20 15.50 -11.28
CA ASN A 60 -29.89 15.67 -11.89
C ASN A 60 -28.99 16.52 -10.94
N GLN A 61 -27.69 16.59 -11.22
CA GLN A 61 -26.72 17.21 -10.33
C GLN A 61 -26.79 18.75 -10.33
N VAL A 62 -27.31 19.37 -11.39
CA VAL A 62 -27.59 20.82 -11.49
C VAL A 62 -28.80 21.16 -10.63
N ASP A 63 -29.92 20.45 -10.79
CA ASP A 63 -31.14 20.61 -9.97
C ASP A 63 -30.84 20.53 -8.46
N PHE A 64 -29.90 19.65 -8.09
CA PHE A 64 -29.48 19.47 -6.71
C PHE A 64 -28.48 20.54 -6.25
N ASP A 65 -27.47 20.89 -7.07
CA ASP A 65 -26.53 21.99 -6.74
C ASP A 65 -27.25 23.37 -6.77
N SER A 66 -28.47 23.49 -7.32
CA SER A 66 -29.31 24.71 -7.31
C SER A 66 -30.39 24.73 -6.21
N GLY A 67 -31.09 23.61 -5.98
CA GLY A 67 -32.06 23.48 -4.89
C GLY A 67 -31.44 23.41 -3.49
N PHE A 68 -30.15 23.03 -3.39
CA PHE A 68 -29.42 22.94 -2.13
C PHE A 68 -28.04 23.59 -2.24
N GLU A 69 -27.92 24.85 -1.80
CA GLU A 69 -26.72 25.67 -2.00
C GLU A 69 -25.41 24.97 -1.55
N PRO A 70 -24.42 24.79 -2.46
CA PRO A 70 -23.20 24.06 -2.14
C PRO A 70 -22.23 24.95 -1.34
N SER A 71 -22.10 24.66 -0.04
CA SER A 71 -21.19 25.37 0.90
C SER A 71 -19.86 25.79 0.26
N ASN A 72 -19.77 27.09 -0.04
CA ASN A 72 -18.68 27.75 -0.75
C ASN A 72 -17.53 28.12 0.21
N ARG A 73 -16.89 27.11 0.81
CA ARG A 73 -15.61 27.33 1.52
C ARG A 73 -14.60 27.95 0.53
N PRO A 74 -14.14 29.20 0.74
CA PRO A 74 -13.31 29.88 -0.24
C PRO A 74 -11.96 29.17 -0.39
N LYS A 75 -11.51 29.02 -1.64
CA LYS A 75 -10.18 28.48 -1.92
C LYS A 75 -9.16 29.58 -1.60
N LYS A 76 -8.50 29.53 -0.44
CA LYS A 76 -7.31 30.35 -0.18
C LYS A 76 -6.32 30.14 -1.34
N PRO A 77 -5.94 31.18 -2.11
CA PRO A 77 -5.04 31.03 -3.25
C PRO A 77 -3.68 30.49 -2.78
N VAL A 78 -2.94 29.82 -3.67
CA VAL A 78 -1.67 29.15 -3.30
C VAL A 78 -0.69 30.12 -2.65
N LYS A 79 -0.61 31.37 -3.13
CA LYS A 79 0.19 32.46 -2.51
C LYS A 79 -0.22 32.75 -1.05
N GLU A 80 -1.52 32.71 -0.73
CA GLU A 80 -2.00 32.89 0.64
C GLU A 80 -1.81 31.63 1.48
N HIS A 81 -1.96 30.43 0.90
CA HIS A 81 -1.72 29.17 1.61
C HIS A 81 -0.22 29.01 1.96
N VAL A 82 0.68 29.37 1.05
CA VAL A 82 2.12 29.43 1.29
C VAL A 82 2.46 30.54 2.29
N ARG A 83 1.91 31.76 2.13
CA ARG A 83 2.13 32.87 3.08
C ARG A 83 1.62 32.54 4.49
N THR A 84 0.50 31.83 4.63
CA THR A 84 -0.02 31.38 5.93
C THR A 84 0.65 30.13 6.47
N PHE A 85 1.22 29.26 5.63
CA PHE A 85 2.10 28.17 6.07
C PHE A 85 3.40 28.74 6.66
N PHE A 86 4.10 29.61 5.91
CA PHE A 86 5.30 30.28 6.40
C PHE A 86 5.00 31.17 7.60
N SER A 87 3.97 32.03 7.59
CA SER A 87 3.70 32.86 8.77
C SER A 87 3.28 32.04 9.98
N LYS A 88 2.46 30.99 9.85
CA LYS A 88 2.10 30.14 11.00
C LYS A 88 3.29 29.33 11.54
N ASN A 89 4.27 28.97 10.71
CA ASN A 89 5.44 28.21 11.13
C ASN A 89 6.62 29.09 11.58
N CYS A 90 6.69 30.36 11.14
CA CYS A 90 7.78 31.30 11.46
C CYS A 90 7.41 32.39 12.47
N ILE A 91 6.14 32.52 12.88
CA ILE A 91 5.78 33.33 14.06
C ILE A 91 6.19 32.57 15.32
N CYS A 92 7.36 32.93 15.87
CA CYS A 92 7.87 32.48 17.16
C CYS A 92 7.08 33.09 18.33
N SER A 93 5.85 32.63 18.55
CA SER A 93 5.21 32.77 19.87
C SER A 93 5.98 31.93 20.89
N LYS A 94 6.15 32.43 22.11
CA LYS A 94 6.75 31.70 23.24
C LYS A 94 6.11 30.32 23.44
N GLU A 95 4.81 30.20 23.18
CA GLU A 95 4.05 28.95 23.26
C GLU A 95 4.47 27.94 22.18
N LYS A 96 4.66 28.38 20.94
CA LYS A 96 5.12 27.53 19.83
C LYS A 96 6.57 27.12 19.97
N THR A 97 7.42 28.01 20.48
CA THR A 97 8.80 27.65 20.81
C THR A 97 8.83 26.58 21.90
N LYS A 98 7.98 26.69 22.92
CA LYS A 98 7.80 25.67 23.97
C LYS A 98 7.23 24.35 23.42
N GLU A 99 6.23 24.41 22.55
CA GLU A 99 5.65 23.26 21.85
C GLU A 99 6.69 22.53 20.98
N PHE A 100 7.50 23.29 20.22
CA PHE A 100 8.62 22.76 19.44
C PHE A 100 9.67 22.05 20.32
N PHE A 101 10.09 22.66 21.43
CA PHE A 101 11.04 22.01 22.35
C PHE A 101 10.45 20.76 23.02
N LEU A 102 9.15 20.74 23.34
CA LEU A 102 8.47 19.56 23.89
C LEU A 102 8.30 18.43 22.85
N HIS A 103 8.21 18.76 21.56
CA HIS A 103 8.26 17.77 20.48
C HIS A 103 9.68 17.26 20.20
N LEU A 104 10.69 18.15 20.25
CA LEU A 104 12.09 17.81 20.03
C LEU A 104 12.68 16.96 21.16
N PHE A 105 12.22 17.19 22.40
CA PHE A 105 12.64 16.44 23.59
C PHE A 105 11.45 15.70 24.26
N PRO A 106 10.95 14.59 23.67
CA PRO A 106 9.85 13.81 24.25
C PRO A 106 10.15 13.28 25.66
N CYS A 107 11.43 13.15 26.04
CA CYS A 107 11.87 12.77 27.38
C CYS A 107 11.23 13.62 28.49
N ILE A 108 11.02 14.92 28.25
CA ILE A 108 10.39 15.84 29.21
C ILE A 108 8.94 15.41 29.48
N ASN A 109 8.21 15.00 28.44
CA ASN A 109 6.83 14.53 28.57
C ASN A 109 6.75 13.10 29.13
N ILE A 110 7.75 12.25 28.86
CA ILE A 110 7.86 10.92 29.48
C ILE A 110 8.10 11.06 30.99
N MET A 111 9.09 11.85 31.40
CA MET A 111 9.43 12.08 32.81
C MET A 111 8.32 12.79 33.58
N ARG A 112 7.62 13.76 32.97
CA ARG A 112 6.50 14.47 33.62
C ARG A 112 5.31 13.58 33.97
N ASN A 113 5.07 12.52 33.19
CA ASN A 113 3.96 11.59 33.38
C ASN A 113 4.43 10.26 34.03
N TYR A 114 5.61 10.24 34.66
CA TYR A 114 6.22 9.03 35.21
C TYR A 114 5.61 8.63 36.57
N GLN A 115 5.12 7.41 36.68
CA GLN A 115 4.54 6.89 37.93
C GLN A 115 5.62 6.30 38.85
N PHE A 116 6.24 7.16 39.66
CA PHE A 116 7.10 6.74 40.77
C PHE A 116 6.27 6.20 41.95
N PRO A 117 6.72 5.15 42.66
CA PRO A 117 7.88 4.29 42.35
C PRO A 117 7.55 3.15 41.37
N GLY A 118 6.26 2.93 41.04
CA GLY A 118 5.77 1.69 40.42
C GLY A 118 6.40 1.29 39.09
N TRP A 119 6.78 2.24 38.24
CA TRP A 119 7.45 1.93 36.95
C TRP A 119 8.97 1.79 37.07
N LEU A 120 9.60 2.36 38.10
CA LEU A 120 11.06 2.45 38.23
C LEU A 120 11.73 1.08 38.28
N ILE A 121 11.15 0.14 39.02
CA ILE A 121 11.67 -1.23 39.15
C ILE A 121 11.56 -1.97 37.80
N GLY A 122 10.46 -1.76 37.06
CA GLY A 122 10.27 -2.35 35.74
C GLY A 122 11.28 -1.83 34.71
N ASP A 123 11.45 -0.51 34.63
CA ASP A 123 12.44 0.12 33.73
C ASP A 123 13.88 -0.22 34.11
N MET A 124 14.21 -0.34 35.41
CA MET A 124 15.54 -0.73 35.87
C MET A 124 15.86 -2.19 35.51
N VAL A 125 14.96 -3.15 35.81
CA VAL A 125 15.19 -4.57 35.48
C VAL A 125 15.19 -4.79 33.97
N ALA A 126 14.30 -4.13 33.22
CA ALA A 126 14.30 -4.17 31.77
C ALA A 126 15.59 -3.58 31.17
N GLY A 127 16.02 -2.41 31.67
CA GLY A 127 17.23 -1.73 31.22
C GLY A 127 18.51 -2.51 31.49
N LEU A 128 18.63 -3.12 32.68
CA LEU A 128 19.74 -4.02 33.00
C LEU A 128 19.71 -5.27 32.11
N THR A 129 18.54 -5.90 31.90
CA THR A 129 18.41 -7.07 31.01
C THR A 129 18.82 -6.73 29.56
N VAL A 130 18.42 -5.56 29.07
CA VAL A 130 18.77 -5.05 27.73
C VAL A 130 20.26 -4.73 27.64
N GLY A 131 20.85 -4.07 28.64
CA GLY A 131 22.29 -3.79 28.70
C GLY A 131 23.14 -5.06 28.75
N ILE A 132 22.66 -6.10 29.44
CA ILE A 132 23.28 -7.43 29.44
C ILE A 132 23.27 -8.06 28.04
N MET A 133 22.20 -7.89 27.25
CA MET A 133 22.17 -8.35 25.84
C MET A 133 23.04 -7.49 24.92
N HIS A 134 23.18 -6.19 25.20
CA HIS A 134 24.03 -5.28 24.42
C HIS A 134 25.50 -5.69 24.41
N LEU A 135 26.03 -6.23 25.51
CA LEU A 135 27.44 -6.59 25.64
C LEU A 135 27.91 -7.61 24.57
N PRO A 136 27.40 -8.85 24.50
CA PRO A 136 27.79 -9.80 23.45
C PRO A 136 27.35 -9.34 22.07
N GLN A 137 26.13 -8.83 21.92
CA GLN A 137 25.57 -8.48 20.62
C GLN A 137 26.33 -7.30 19.99
N GLY A 138 26.73 -6.30 20.78
CA GLY A 138 27.55 -5.18 20.34
C GLY A 138 28.90 -5.65 19.80
N MET A 139 29.67 -6.38 20.61
CA MET A 139 30.98 -6.92 20.21
C MET A 139 30.88 -7.81 18.94
N ALA A 140 29.91 -8.72 18.90
CA ALA A 140 29.73 -9.61 17.76
C ALA A 140 29.31 -8.87 16.48
N TYR A 141 28.48 -7.82 16.59
CA TYR A 141 28.05 -7.02 15.44
C TYR A 141 29.11 -5.99 14.99
N ALA A 142 30.07 -5.60 15.84
CA ALA A 142 31.25 -4.86 15.40
C ALA A 142 32.15 -5.73 14.48
N LEU A 143 32.41 -6.99 14.85
CA LEU A 143 33.11 -7.96 13.98
C LEU A 143 32.35 -8.22 12.67
N LEU A 144 31.01 -8.17 12.70
CA LEU A 144 30.19 -8.20 11.49
C LEU A 144 30.45 -6.98 10.60
N ALA A 145 30.55 -5.78 11.18
CA ALA A 145 30.89 -4.53 10.50
C ALA A 145 32.40 -4.34 10.17
N LYS A 146 33.25 -5.36 10.38
CA LYS A 146 34.72 -5.30 10.24
C LYS A 146 35.40 -4.27 11.17
N MET A 147 34.79 -3.95 12.30
CA MET A 147 35.33 -3.06 13.33
C MET A 147 35.89 -3.84 14.53
N PRO A 148 36.85 -3.27 15.29
CA PRO A 148 37.22 -3.74 16.62
C PRO A 148 35.99 -3.90 17.54
N PRO A 149 35.89 -4.97 18.35
CA PRO A 149 34.72 -5.26 19.20
C PRO A 149 34.24 -4.11 20.10
N ILE A 150 35.18 -3.27 20.58
CA ILE A 150 34.89 -2.11 21.42
C ILE A 150 33.97 -1.07 20.73
N VAL A 151 34.05 -0.93 19.42
CA VAL A 151 33.18 -0.02 18.65
C VAL A 151 31.71 -0.38 18.81
N GLY A 152 31.40 -1.68 18.92
CA GLY A 152 30.05 -2.18 19.17
C GLY A 152 29.53 -1.87 20.59
N LEU A 153 30.44 -1.65 21.54
CA LEU A 153 30.11 -1.17 22.89
C LEU A 153 29.85 0.35 22.88
N TYR A 154 30.62 1.13 22.13
CA TYR A 154 30.33 2.56 21.91
C TYR A 154 28.96 2.77 21.24
N VAL A 155 28.64 1.99 20.21
CA VAL A 155 27.32 1.96 19.53
C VAL A 155 26.20 1.43 20.45
N SER A 156 26.55 0.73 21.53
CA SER A 156 25.64 0.30 22.59
C SER A 156 25.52 1.29 23.75
N PHE A 157 26.27 2.39 23.73
CA PHE A 157 26.26 3.45 24.74
C PHE A 157 25.71 4.77 24.17
N PHE A 158 26.42 5.41 23.23
CA PHE A 158 26.07 6.76 22.79
C PHE A 158 24.73 6.86 22.03
N PRO A 159 24.42 6.00 21.04
CA PRO A 159 23.11 6.05 20.37
C PRO A 159 21.95 5.75 21.32
N VAL A 160 22.17 4.84 22.28
CA VAL A 160 21.16 4.43 23.26
C VAL A 160 20.83 5.58 24.21
N LEU A 161 21.85 6.26 24.73
CA LEU A 161 21.70 7.45 25.56
C LEU A 161 21.08 8.63 24.79
N MET A 162 21.44 8.83 23.52
CA MET A 162 20.85 9.90 22.70
C MET A 162 19.40 9.64 22.34
N TYR A 163 18.99 8.38 22.08
CA TYR A 163 17.60 8.08 21.78
C TYR A 163 16.66 8.39 22.95
N PHE A 164 17.11 8.23 24.21
CA PHE A 164 16.33 8.65 25.39
C PHE A 164 15.86 10.10 25.32
N PHE A 165 16.69 11.03 24.81
CA PHE A 165 16.35 12.46 24.74
C PHE A 165 15.36 12.78 23.61
N PHE A 166 15.59 12.26 22.40
CA PHE A 166 14.89 12.70 21.19
C PHE A 166 13.76 11.77 20.71
N GLY A 167 13.78 10.49 21.13
CA GLY A 167 12.87 9.44 20.66
C GLY A 167 11.47 9.50 21.27
N THR A 168 10.45 9.14 20.49
CA THR A 168 9.04 9.12 20.94
C THR A 168 8.57 7.74 21.41
N SER A 169 9.19 6.66 20.92
CA SER A 169 8.74 5.30 21.28
C SER A 169 9.24 4.89 22.66
N LYS A 170 8.31 4.45 23.53
CA LYS A 170 8.60 4.15 24.95
C LYS A 170 9.35 2.83 25.21
N HIS A 171 9.21 1.84 24.32
CA HIS A 171 9.66 0.45 24.58
C HIS A 171 10.73 -0.06 23.60
N ILE A 172 11.23 0.80 22.71
CA ILE A 172 12.18 0.41 21.66
C ILE A 172 13.62 0.41 22.19
N SER A 173 14.40 -0.60 21.84
CA SER A 173 15.81 -0.75 22.22
C SER A 173 16.69 -0.52 20.99
N ILE A 174 17.42 0.60 20.99
CA ILE A 174 18.31 1.03 19.90
C ILE A 174 19.72 0.43 20.09
N GLY A 175 20.55 0.39 19.05
CA GLY A 175 21.98 0.08 19.13
C GLY A 175 22.48 -0.63 17.88
N THR A 176 23.40 -1.57 18.05
CA THR A 176 23.85 -2.46 16.96
C THR A 176 22.73 -3.37 16.46
N PHE A 177 22.59 -3.49 15.13
CA PHE A 177 21.67 -4.41 14.46
C PHE A 177 22.31 -5.04 13.22
N ALA A 178 22.16 -6.36 13.06
CA ALA A 178 22.94 -7.18 12.15
C ALA A 178 22.95 -6.69 10.69
N VAL A 179 21.80 -6.24 10.17
CA VAL A 179 21.66 -5.80 8.77
C VAL A 179 22.40 -4.48 8.51
N ILE A 180 22.34 -3.54 9.46
CA ILE A 180 23.07 -2.27 9.35
C ILE A 180 24.58 -2.52 9.46
N CYS A 181 25.00 -3.43 10.34
CA CYS A 181 26.40 -3.80 10.51
C CYS A 181 26.96 -4.48 9.24
N LEU A 182 26.17 -5.28 8.53
CA LEU A 182 26.53 -5.75 7.19
C LEU A 182 26.69 -4.59 6.20
N MET A 183 25.70 -3.69 6.08
CA MET A 183 25.77 -2.60 5.11
C MET A 183 26.97 -1.67 5.36
N VAL A 184 27.23 -1.30 6.62
CA VAL A 184 28.43 -0.54 7.01
C VAL A 184 29.70 -1.31 6.67
N GLY A 185 29.77 -2.61 6.99
CA GLY A 185 30.92 -3.46 6.69
C GLY A 185 31.17 -3.68 5.19
N GLU A 186 30.12 -3.64 4.36
CA GLU A 186 30.21 -3.71 2.90
C GLU A 186 30.80 -2.44 2.30
N SER A 187 30.35 -1.27 2.76
CA SER A 187 30.96 0.03 2.41
C SER A 187 32.42 0.09 2.82
N VAL A 188 32.73 -0.25 4.08
CA VAL A 188 34.10 -0.19 4.61
C VAL A 188 35.03 -1.12 3.84
N VAL A 189 34.62 -2.37 3.57
CA VAL A 189 35.45 -3.32 2.79
C VAL A 189 35.67 -2.87 1.34
N ARG A 190 34.75 -2.07 0.76
CA ARG A 190 34.97 -1.49 -0.56
C ARG A 190 36.03 -0.38 -0.52
N GLU A 191 35.93 0.56 0.43
CA GLU A 191 36.88 1.68 0.54
C GLU A 191 38.24 1.28 1.14
N THR A 192 38.36 0.15 1.85
CA THR A 192 39.64 -0.39 2.38
C THR A 192 40.12 -1.64 1.65
N GLY A 193 39.54 -2.02 0.50
CA GLY A 193 39.79 -3.31 -0.14
C GLY A 193 41.26 -3.51 -0.52
N ASP A 194 41.83 -2.55 -1.23
CA ASP A 194 43.23 -2.55 -1.67
C ASP A 194 44.20 -2.51 -0.47
N LEU A 195 43.79 -1.86 0.62
CA LEU A 195 44.57 -1.76 1.85
C LEU A 195 44.58 -3.08 2.65
N GLU A 196 43.46 -3.81 2.70
CA GLU A 196 43.44 -5.15 3.31
C GLU A 196 44.32 -6.12 2.52
N ALA A 197 44.39 -6.01 1.18
CA ALA A 197 45.24 -6.85 0.33
C ALA A 197 46.74 -6.66 0.63
N LEU A 198 47.22 -5.41 0.63
CA LEU A 198 48.62 -5.07 0.93
C LEU A 198 49.06 -5.54 2.32
N VAL A 199 48.16 -5.47 3.31
CA VAL A 199 48.45 -6.00 4.66
C VAL A 199 48.48 -7.53 4.66
N THR A 200 47.62 -8.24 3.91
CA THR A 200 47.68 -9.72 3.86
C THR A 200 48.93 -10.29 3.18
N ASP A 201 49.52 -9.59 2.21
CA ASP A 201 50.74 -10.04 1.54
C ASP A 201 52.01 -9.82 2.40
N SER A 202 51.93 -8.98 3.44
CA SER A 202 53.03 -8.73 4.39
C SER A 202 53.21 -9.82 5.47
N VAL A 203 52.41 -10.89 5.46
CA VAL A 203 52.53 -12.00 6.42
C VAL A 203 53.80 -12.81 6.13
N PRO A 204 54.74 -12.97 7.10
CA PRO A 204 56.04 -13.62 6.85
C PRO A 204 55.91 -15.15 6.71
N GLY A 205 55.57 -15.59 5.50
CA GLY A 205 55.44 -17.01 5.14
C GLY A 205 55.76 -17.36 3.68
N GLY A 206 56.13 -16.38 2.85
CA GLY A 206 56.65 -16.59 1.49
C GLY A 206 58.18 -16.54 1.43
N ASN A 207 58.81 -17.36 0.59
CA ASN A 207 60.27 -17.46 0.49
C ASN A 207 60.93 -16.14 0.06
N GLY A 208 61.48 -15.40 1.01
CA GLY A 208 62.42 -14.31 0.75
C GLY A 208 63.78 -14.86 0.32
N THR A 209 64.01 -14.99 -0.99
CA THR A 209 65.38 -15.06 -1.52
C THR A 209 66.07 -13.72 -1.30
N ASN A 210 67.31 -13.73 -0.80
CA ASN A 210 68.05 -12.53 -0.40
C ASN A 210 68.43 -11.62 -1.58
N GLY A 211 67.48 -10.84 -2.09
CA GLY A 211 67.67 -9.81 -3.10
C GLY A 211 67.90 -8.44 -2.48
N SER A 212 69.16 -7.98 -2.43
CA SER A 212 69.51 -6.65 -1.92
C SER A 212 69.03 -5.54 -2.86
N LEU A 213 67.90 -4.89 -2.52
CA LEU A 213 67.41 -3.70 -3.22
C LEU A 213 67.19 -2.53 -2.26
N THR A 214 67.98 -1.49 -2.53
CA THR A 214 67.96 -0.09 -2.06
C THR A 214 66.77 0.39 -1.22
N SER A 215 67.11 1.07 -0.12
CA SER A 215 66.22 1.85 0.75
C SER A 215 65.27 2.81 0.00
N GLY A 216 63.98 2.59 0.19
CA GLY A 216 62.86 3.51 -0.09
C GLY A 216 61.65 3.02 0.71
N ASP A 217 60.85 3.93 1.27
CA ASP A 217 59.93 3.61 2.36
C ASP A 217 58.83 2.58 2.02
N SER A 218 59.08 1.32 2.38
CA SER A 218 58.10 0.23 2.42
C SER A 218 57.61 -0.01 3.85
N SER A 219 57.10 1.05 4.49
CA SER A 219 56.45 0.98 5.81
C SER A 219 55.20 0.10 5.75
N GLY A 220 55.35 -1.18 6.11
CA GLY A 220 54.24 -2.14 6.17
C GLY A 220 53.16 -1.66 7.14
N ILE A 221 51.96 -1.43 6.61
CA ILE A 221 50.85 -0.85 7.35
C ILE A 221 50.42 -1.81 8.47
N THR A 222 50.36 -1.30 9.69
CA THR A 222 50.00 -2.10 10.86
C THR A 222 48.50 -2.41 10.90
N SER A 223 48.13 -3.51 11.55
CA SER A 223 46.73 -3.85 11.79
C SER A 223 45.96 -2.77 12.55
N GLU A 224 46.64 -1.99 13.41
CA GLU A 224 46.02 -0.90 14.17
C GLU A 224 45.73 0.33 13.29
N GLU A 225 46.63 0.70 12.36
CA GLU A 225 46.37 1.76 11.38
C GLU A 225 45.22 1.39 10.44
N LEU A 226 45.18 0.14 9.99
CA LEU A 226 44.09 -0.40 9.17
C LEU A 226 42.74 -0.35 9.90
N ASP A 227 42.68 -0.75 11.17
CA ASP A 227 41.43 -0.69 11.95
C ASP A 227 41.03 0.74 12.33
N ASN A 228 41.99 1.66 12.56
CA ASN A 228 41.70 3.09 12.66
C ASN A 228 41.09 3.66 11.37
N LYS A 229 41.60 3.27 10.19
CA LYS A 229 41.05 3.73 8.91
C LYS A 229 39.64 3.20 8.65
N LYS A 230 39.34 1.96 9.07
CA LYS A 230 37.97 1.40 9.03
C LYS A 230 37.00 2.21 9.91
N ILE A 231 37.41 2.60 11.12
CA ILE A 231 36.60 3.44 12.02
C ILE A 231 36.35 4.82 11.41
N GLU A 232 37.34 5.44 10.75
CA GLU A 232 37.17 6.70 10.02
C GLU A 232 36.11 6.62 8.92
N ILE A 233 36.14 5.56 8.10
CA ILE A 233 35.17 5.37 7.02
C ILE A 233 33.77 5.08 7.57
N ALA A 234 33.67 4.27 8.63
CA ALA A 234 32.40 3.95 9.28
C ALA A 234 31.76 5.15 9.99
N THR A 235 32.56 6.03 10.60
CA THR A 235 32.06 7.28 11.21
C THR A 235 31.63 8.30 10.17
N ALA A 236 32.38 8.48 9.07
CA ALA A 236 31.99 9.34 7.95
C ALA A 236 30.68 8.88 7.30
N LEU A 237 30.52 7.58 7.05
CA LEU A 237 29.25 6.98 6.60
C LEU A 237 28.11 7.26 7.58
N THR A 238 28.37 7.22 8.88
CA THR A 238 27.36 7.39 9.94
C THR A 238 26.93 8.85 10.11
N LEU A 239 27.85 9.80 9.95
CA LEU A 239 27.53 11.23 9.85
C LEU A 239 26.59 11.50 8.67
N LEU A 240 26.89 10.94 7.49
CA LEU A 240 26.02 11.03 6.31
C LEU A 240 24.64 10.38 6.54
N VAL A 241 24.58 9.20 7.15
CA VAL A 241 23.31 8.54 7.52
C VAL A 241 22.45 9.45 8.40
N GLY A 242 23.05 10.08 9.40
CA GLY A 242 22.36 10.99 10.30
C GLY A 242 21.91 12.29 9.60
N LEU A 243 22.75 12.86 8.73
CA LEU A 243 22.40 14.03 7.91
C LEU A 243 21.25 13.72 6.93
N TRP A 244 21.25 12.56 6.28
CA TRP A 244 20.15 12.09 5.44
C TRP A 244 18.85 11.94 6.24
N GLN A 245 18.93 11.37 7.45
CA GLN A 245 17.77 11.21 8.34
C GLN A 245 17.21 12.57 8.79
N ILE A 246 18.04 13.53 9.24
CA ILE A 246 17.57 14.89 9.55
C ILE A 246 16.96 15.57 8.32
N THR A 247 17.59 15.47 7.16
CA THR A 247 17.12 16.08 5.90
C THR A 247 15.73 15.55 5.52
N MET A 248 15.56 14.23 5.52
CA MET A 248 14.26 13.59 5.29
C MET A 248 13.23 13.98 6.38
N GLY A 249 13.65 14.21 7.63
CA GLY A 249 12.81 14.68 8.73
C GLY A 249 12.29 16.10 8.54
N ILE A 250 13.16 17.03 8.15
CA ILE A 250 12.83 18.43 7.83
C ILE A 250 11.83 18.49 6.67
N PHE A 251 12.06 17.72 5.60
CA PHE A 251 11.12 17.59 4.48
C PHE A 251 9.88 16.74 4.78
N ARG A 252 9.72 16.24 6.02
CA ARG A 252 8.58 15.42 6.50
C ARG A 252 8.34 14.16 5.67
N MET A 253 9.42 13.54 5.19
CA MET A 253 9.41 12.35 4.33
C MET A 253 9.06 11.04 5.07
N GLY A 254 8.59 11.09 6.32
CA GLY A 254 8.12 9.91 7.05
C GLY A 254 6.94 9.17 6.38
N PHE A 255 6.29 9.79 5.38
CA PHE A 255 5.34 9.12 4.49
C PHE A 255 5.98 8.01 3.66
N LEU A 256 7.31 8.01 3.45
CA LEU A 256 8.04 6.94 2.75
C LEU A 256 7.83 5.57 3.43
N THR A 257 7.60 5.56 4.75
CA THR A 257 7.26 4.34 5.53
C THR A 257 5.91 3.72 5.17
N ILE A 258 5.12 4.33 4.29
CA ILE A 258 3.85 3.79 3.76
C ILE A 258 4.10 2.87 2.55
N TYR A 259 5.20 3.05 1.82
CA TYR A 259 5.54 2.26 0.63
C TYR A 259 6.39 1.00 0.94
N LEU A 260 6.87 0.89 2.18
CA LEU A 260 7.65 -0.24 2.67
C LEU A 260 6.68 -1.24 3.34
N SER A 261 6.16 -2.18 2.56
CA SER A 261 5.20 -3.19 3.04
C SER A 261 5.87 -4.19 3.98
N ASP A 262 5.09 -4.78 4.89
CA ASP A 262 5.58 -5.80 5.83
C ASP A 262 6.19 -7.02 5.09
N ALA A 263 5.63 -7.37 3.92
CA ALA A 263 6.17 -8.41 3.04
C ALA A 263 7.55 -8.06 2.47
N LEU A 264 7.78 -6.82 2.05
CA LEU A 264 9.09 -6.32 1.60
C LEU A 264 10.09 -6.35 2.76
N ILE A 265 9.72 -5.80 3.92
CA ILE A 265 10.60 -5.72 5.10
C ILE A 265 10.98 -7.14 5.56
N SER A 266 10.02 -8.07 5.60
CA SER A 266 10.24 -9.47 5.96
C SER A 266 11.18 -10.19 4.97
N GLY A 267 10.92 -10.11 3.67
CA GLY A 267 11.79 -10.71 2.64
C GLY A 267 13.20 -10.12 2.68
N PHE A 268 13.32 -8.81 2.88
CA PHE A 268 14.58 -8.10 3.07
C PHE A 268 15.34 -8.56 4.33
N THR A 269 14.70 -8.60 5.51
CA THR A 269 15.38 -9.04 6.74
C THR A 269 15.75 -10.52 6.71
N THR A 270 14.93 -11.36 6.08
CA THR A 270 15.26 -12.78 5.86
C THR A 270 16.46 -12.94 4.92
N GLY A 271 16.49 -12.21 3.80
CA GLY A 271 17.61 -12.28 2.85
C GLY A 271 18.91 -11.73 3.45
N ALA A 272 18.83 -10.67 4.25
CA ALA A 272 19.98 -10.15 4.97
C ALA A 272 20.46 -11.13 6.06
N ALA A 273 19.55 -11.83 6.75
CA ALA A 273 19.91 -12.89 7.70
C ALA A 273 20.68 -14.05 7.03
N CYS A 274 20.42 -14.37 5.76
CA CYS A 274 21.25 -15.31 4.99
C CYS A 274 22.71 -14.83 4.89
N HIS A 275 22.95 -13.55 4.56
CA HIS A 275 24.31 -13.00 4.54
C HIS A 275 24.94 -12.98 5.95
N VAL A 276 24.19 -12.60 6.99
CA VAL A 276 24.72 -12.61 8.37
C VAL A 276 25.15 -14.03 8.74
N PHE A 277 24.30 -15.03 8.51
CA PHE A 277 24.60 -16.45 8.75
C PHE A 277 25.90 -16.85 8.05
N THR A 278 26.02 -16.64 6.74
CA THR A 278 27.23 -16.98 5.97
C THR A 278 28.49 -16.29 6.52
N THR A 279 28.41 -15.03 6.95
CA THR A 279 29.56 -14.34 7.58
C THR A 279 29.93 -14.85 8.98
N GLN A 280 29.02 -15.54 9.69
CA GLN A 280 29.30 -16.17 10.98
C GLN A 280 29.90 -17.58 10.84
N VAL A 281 29.53 -18.33 9.78
CA VAL A 281 30.00 -19.71 9.55
C VAL A 281 31.52 -19.82 9.62
N LYS A 282 32.27 -18.84 9.10
CA LYS A 282 33.73 -18.86 9.17
C LYS A 282 34.29 -18.80 10.60
N TYR A 283 33.64 -18.08 11.53
CA TYR A 283 34.06 -18.03 12.93
C TYR A 283 33.71 -19.30 13.70
N VAL A 284 32.63 -20.00 13.29
CA VAL A 284 32.24 -21.31 13.84
C VAL A 284 33.27 -22.39 13.51
N PHE A 285 33.82 -22.38 12.29
CA PHE A 285 34.88 -23.30 11.86
C PHE A 285 36.31 -22.79 12.14
N GLY A 286 36.47 -21.58 12.71
CA GLY A 286 37.79 -20.96 12.92
C GLY A 286 38.57 -20.64 11.62
N LEU A 287 37.87 -20.45 10.50
CA LEU A 287 38.46 -20.26 9.18
C LEU A 287 38.73 -18.78 8.86
N HIS A 288 39.97 -18.48 8.46
CA HIS A 288 40.34 -17.18 7.92
C HIS A 288 39.96 -17.10 6.44
N ILE A 289 38.82 -16.49 6.16
CA ILE A 289 38.28 -16.30 4.80
C ILE A 289 38.14 -14.79 4.50
N PRO A 290 38.73 -14.28 3.40
CA PRO A 290 38.58 -12.89 2.98
C PRO A 290 37.12 -12.59 2.57
N ARG A 291 36.68 -11.34 2.71
CA ARG A 291 35.35 -10.91 2.24
C ARG A 291 35.51 -10.06 1.00
N SER A 292 34.80 -10.38 -0.08
CA SER A 292 34.65 -9.52 -1.25
C SER A 292 33.25 -8.89 -1.29
N SER A 293 33.16 -7.66 -1.79
CA SER A 293 31.91 -6.86 -1.86
C SER A 293 31.14 -7.04 -3.19
N GLU A 294 31.47 -8.05 -3.98
CA GLU A 294 30.91 -8.29 -5.32
C GLU A 294 29.46 -8.85 -5.31
N PRO A 295 28.71 -8.72 -6.41
CA PRO A 295 27.52 -9.53 -6.66
C PRO A 295 27.81 -11.04 -6.57
N PHE A 296 26.81 -11.82 -6.15
CA PHE A 296 26.91 -13.27 -5.92
C PHE A 296 27.97 -13.71 -4.87
N LYS A 297 28.53 -12.78 -4.08
CA LYS A 297 29.51 -13.06 -3.01
C LYS A 297 29.12 -14.20 -2.07
N ILE A 298 27.83 -14.42 -1.80
CA ILE A 298 27.36 -15.51 -0.92
C ILE A 298 27.74 -16.89 -1.48
N ILE A 299 27.63 -17.07 -2.80
CA ILE A 299 28.01 -18.30 -3.51
C ILE A 299 29.53 -18.46 -3.47
N LYS A 300 30.28 -17.40 -3.83
CA LYS A 300 31.76 -17.40 -3.77
C LYS A 300 32.27 -17.71 -2.35
N THR A 301 31.61 -17.18 -1.32
CA THR A 301 31.94 -17.42 0.09
C THR A 301 31.69 -18.88 0.48
N TYR A 302 30.56 -19.48 0.10
CA TYR A 302 30.32 -20.91 0.36
C TYR A 302 31.32 -21.81 -0.37
N VAL A 303 31.67 -21.52 -1.63
CA VAL A 303 32.74 -22.25 -2.34
C VAL A 303 34.05 -22.15 -1.55
N SER A 304 34.45 -20.95 -1.12
CA SER A 304 35.67 -20.75 -0.32
C SER A 304 35.65 -21.47 1.04
N ILE A 305 34.49 -21.53 1.71
CA ILE A 305 34.29 -22.32 2.94
C ILE A 305 34.52 -23.81 2.66
N PHE A 306 33.87 -24.37 1.63
CA PHE A 306 34.01 -25.80 1.30
C PHE A 306 35.43 -26.14 0.83
N SER A 307 36.10 -25.28 0.06
CA SER A 307 37.50 -25.49 -0.36
C SER A 307 38.51 -25.41 0.79
N ASN A 308 38.20 -24.72 1.90
CA ASN A 308 39.09 -24.61 3.07
C ASN A 308 38.61 -25.42 4.28
N ILE A 309 37.59 -26.27 4.14
CA ILE A 309 36.98 -27.01 5.27
C ILE A 309 37.97 -27.94 5.98
N THR A 310 39.02 -28.39 5.30
CA THR A 310 40.12 -29.19 5.86
C THR A 310 41.06 -28.40 6.80
N LYS A 311 41.02 -27.06 6.77
CA LYS A 311 41.80 -26.17 7.65
C LYS A 311 41.00 -25.74 8.90
N THR A 312 39.88 -26.40 9.19
CA THR A 312 38.98 -26.10 10.30
C THR A 312 39.66 -26.26 11.66
N ASN A 313 39.48 -25.29 12.55
CA ASN A 313 39.89 -25.40 13.94
C ASN A 313 38.86 -26.21 14.74
N PHE A 314 39.19 -27.46 15.08
CA PHE A 314 38.30 -28.36 15.84
C PHE A 314 37.89 -27.81 17.21
N ALA A 315 38.76 -27.08 17.92
CA ALA A 315 38.41 -26.47 19.20
C ALA A 315 37.35 -25.38 19.01
N ALA A 316 37.48 -24.53 17.98
CA ALA A 316 36.47 -23.53 17.63
C ALA A 316 35.10 -24.15 17.29
N VAL A 317 35.09 -25.29 16.58
CA VAL A 317 33.86 -26.04 16.28
C VAL A 317 33.22 -26.60 17.55
N ILE A 318 33.99 -27.27 18.42
CA ILE A 318 33.47 -27.83 19.68
C ILE A 318 32.86 -26.73 20.55
N ILE A 319 33.58 -25.62 20.74
CA ILE A 319 33.10 -24.44 21.48
C ILE A 319 31.79 -23.93 20.86
N SER A 320 31.72 -23.81 19.54
CA SER A 320 30.53 -23.29 18.84
C SER A 320 29.33 -24.22 18.99
N VAL A 321 29.51 -25.53 18.79
CA VAL A 321 28.43 -26.52 18.93
C VAL A 321 27.89 -26.55 20.36
N THR A 322 28.78 -26.57 21.36
CA THR A 322 28.39 -26.52 22.78
C THR A 322 27.68 -25.21 23.13
N CYS A 323 28.15 -24.06 22.62
CA CYS A 323 27.50 -22.76 22.83
C CYS A 323 26.12 -22.70 22.18
N ILE A 324 25.98 -23.12 20.92
CA ILE A 324 24.70 -23.13 20.19
C ILE A 324 23.69 -24.06 20.89
N LEU A 325 24.11 -25.27 21.29
CA LEU A 325 23.26 -26.22 21.99
C LEU A 325 22.80 -25.66 23.36
N CYS A 326 23.71 -25.08 24.14
CA CYS A 326 23.39 -24.45 25.43
C CYS A 326 22.40 -23.28 25.26
N LEU A 327 22.69 -22.34 24.34
CA LEU A 327 21.84 -21.20 24.03
C LEU A 327 20.44 -21.63 23.55
N ALA A 328 20.35 -22.66 22.72
CA ALA A 328 19.08 -23.20 22.22
C ALA A 328 18.28 -23.88 23.33
N LEU A 329 18.88 -24.80 24.10
CA LEU A 329 18.19 -25.51 25.19
C LEU A 329 17.65 -24.54 26.26
N VAL A 330 18.43 -23.53 26.65
CA VAL A 330 17.97 -22.55 27.65
C VAL A 330 16.87 -21.64 27.10
N LYS A 331 16.97 -21.18 25.85
CA LYS A 331 15.94 -20.33 25.23
C LYS A 331 14.65 -21.08 24.92
N GLU A 332 14.73 -22.33 24.46
CA GLU A 332 13.60 -23.09 23.91
C GLU A 332 12.98 -24.07 24.90
N CYS A 333 13.77 -24.70 25.77
CA CYS A 333 13.23 -25.60 26.79
C CYS A 333 12.97 -24.86 28.11
N ILE A 334 13.96 -24.15 28.66
CA ILE A 334 13.86 -23.55 29.99
C ILE A 334 13.00 -22.29 29.99
N ASN A 335 13.40 -21.26 29.24
CA ASN A 335 12.69 -19.97 29.21
C ASN A 335 11.25 -20.09 28.67
N ALA A 336 10.95 -21.06 27.79
CA ALA A 336 9.59 -21.31 27.34
C ALA A 336 8.74 -22.04 28.40
N ARG A 337 9.25 -23.13 29.00
CA ARG A 337 8.52 -23.95 29.99
C ARG A 337 8.27 -23.21 31.30
N TYR A 338 9.21 -22.37 31.74
CA TYR A 338 9.12 -21.63 32.99
C TYR A 338 8.66 -20.16 32.84
N ARG A 339 8.17 -19.78 31.65
CA ARG A 339 7.71 -18.40 31.36
C ARG A 339 6.63 -17.88 32.32
N SER A 340 5.81 -18.76 32.89
CA SER A 340 4.77 -18.42 33.88
C SER A 340 5.29 -18.25 35.31
N ARG A 341 6.54 -18.67 35.60
CA ARG A 341 7.17 -18.62 36.93
C ARG A 341 8.26 -17.55 37.04
N MET A 342 8.95 -17.21 35.94
CA MET A 342 10.06 -16.25 35.94
C MET A 342 9.66 -14.89 35.37
N LYS A 343 9.77 -13.82 36.18
CA LYS A 343 9.51 -12.43 35.75
C LYS A 343 10.58 -11.85 34.81
N MET A 344 11.77 -12.45 34.79
CA MET A 344 12.90 -12.05 33.94
C MET A 344 13.42 -13.30 33.21
N PRO A 345 13.69 -13.23 31.89
CA PRO A 345 14.29 -14.35 31.17
C PRO A 345 15.74 -14.57 31.63
N VAL A 346 16.21 -15.82 31.64
CA VAL A 346 17.60 -16.12 32.01
C VAL A 346 18.55 -15.47 31.00
N PRO A 347 19.53 -14.62 31.43
CA PRO A 347 20.47 -13.92 30.54
C PRO A 347 21.58 -14.85 30.05
N ILE A 348 21.21 -15.92 29.37
CA ILE A 348 22.12 -16.99 28.94
C ILE A 348 23.25 -16.48 28.02
N GLU A 349 23.01 -15.40 27.27
CA GLU A 349 24.02 -14.77 26.40
C GLU A 349 25.23 -14.26 27.21
N LEU A 350 25.01 -13.73 28.42
CA LEU A 350 26.09 -13.32 29.33
C LEU A 350 26.74 -14.51 30.02
N ILE A 351 25.96 -15.49 30.47
CA ILE A 351 26.48 -16.70 31.14
C ILE A 351 27.43 -17.44 30.19
N VAL A 352 27.05 -17.58 28.92
CA VAL A 352 27.87 -18.22 27.87
C VAL A 352 29.13 -17.39 27.54
N VAL A 353 29.06 -16.05 27.55
CA VAL A 353 30.26 -15.19 27.45
C VAL A 353 31.20 -15.41 28.64
N VAL A 354 30.70 -15.31 29.88
CA VAL A 354 31.54 -15.40 31.09
C VAL A 354 32.19 -16.78 31.21
N LEU A 355 31.44 -17.86 30.96
CA LEU A 355 31.99 -19.21 30.94
C LEU A 355 32.97 -19.42 29.75
N GLY A 356 32.66 -18.88 28.57
CA GLY A 356 33.55 -18.95 27.41
C GLY A 356 34.87 -18.24 27.62
N THR A 357 34.85 -17.03 28.21
CA THR A 357 36.03 -16.29 28.65
C THR A 357 36.82 -17.07 29.70
N LEU A 358 36.16 -17.59 30.75
CA LEU A 358 36.82 -18.30 31.84
C LEU A 358 37.51 -19.58 31.35
N VAL A 359 36.84 -20.38 30.52
CA VAL A 359 37.44 -21.58 29.90
C VAL A 359 38.58 -21.19 28.96
N SER A 360 38.42 -20.11 28.17
CA SER A 360 39.48 -19.63 27.26
C SER A 360 40.75 -19.18 27.99
N TYR A 361 40.59 -18.48 29.11
CA TYR A 361 41.68 -18.06 30.00
C TYR A 361 42.35 -19.25 30.68
N LEU A 362 41.59 -20.13 31.34
CA LEU A 362 42.13 -21.27 32.08
C LEU A 362 42.79 -22.32 31.18
N ALA A 363 42.23 -22.61 30.00
CA ALA A 363 42.78 -23.57 29.05
C ALA A 363 43.76 -22.96 28.02
N LYS A 364 44.04 -21.64 28.10
CA LYS A 364 44.89 -20.88 27.17
C LYS A 364 44.55 -21.19 25.69
N LEU A 365 43.28 -21.11 25.32
CA LEU A 365 42.79 -21.64 24.02
C LEU A 365 43.42 -20.96 22.79
N HIS A 366 43.88 -19.71 22.94
CA HIS A 366 44.61 -19.02 21.87
C HIS A 366 46.02 -19.63 21.66
N GLU A 367 46.80 -19.80 22.73
CA GLU A 367 48.16 -20.35 22.69
C GLU A 367 48.16 -21.85 22.31
N ASN A 368 47.31 -22.65 22.97
CA ASN A 368 47.35 -24.11 22.88
C ASN A 368 46.64 -24.67 21.64
N PHE A 369 45.63 -23.96 21.12
CA PHE A 369 44.74 -24.47 20.06
C PHE A 369 44.53 -23.47 18.91
N ASN A 370 45.27 -22.37 18.86
CA ASN A 370 45.16 -21.30 17.85
C ASN A 370 43.70 -20.85 17.60
N VAL A 371 42.91 -20.74 18.67
CA VAL A 371 41.52 -20.25 18.59
C VAL A 371 41.54 -18.73 18.48
N THR A 372 40.85 -18.17 17.48
CA THR A 372 40.77 -16.72 17.29
C THR A 372 39.97 -16.06 18.44
N VAL A 373 40.62 -15.23 19.24
CA VAL A 373 40.02 -14.46 20.33
C VAL A 373 39.70 -13.02 19.92
N VAL A 374 39.02 -12.29 20.81
CA VAL A 374 38.63 -10.88 20.66
C VAL A 374 39.84 -9.93 20.60
N GLY A 375 40.94 -10.24 21.30
CA GLY A 375 42.15 -9.41 21.30
C GLY A 375 42.07 -8.21 22.24
N HIS A 376 43.02 -7.27 22.12
CA HIS A 376 43.13 -6.14 23.05
C HIS A 376 41.90 -5.21 22.98
N ILE A 377 41.32 -4.93 24.15
CA ILE A 377 40.26 -3.94 24.34
C ILE A 377 40.82 -2.83 25.24
N PRO A 378 41.03 -1.60 24.73
CA PRO A 378 41.39 -0.48 25.58
C PRO A 378 40.22 -0.07 26.49
N THR A 379 40.51 0.42 27.68
CA THR A 379 39.51 0.98 28.60
C THR A 379 39.28 2.46 28.35
N GLY A 380 38.08 2.94 28.65
CA GLY A 380 37.74 4.37 28.61
C GLY A 380 36.59 4.75 27.68
N ILE A 381 36.49 6.04 27.43
CA ILE A 381 35.53 6.67 26.53
C ILE A 381 36.34 7.31 25.39
N PRO A 382 35.98 7.15 24.10
CA PRO A 382 36.73 7.74 23.01
C PRO A 382 36.61 9.26 23.07
N ALA A 383 37.74 9.96 22.86
CA ALA A 383 37.73 11.40 22.68
C ALA A 383 36.93 11.77 21.41
N PRO A 384 36.17 12.88 21.41
CA PRO A 384 35.38 13.27 20.24
C PRO A 384 36.28 13.65 19.06
N LYS A 385 36.21 12.88 17.97
CA LYS A 385 36.94 13.10 16.72
C LYS A 385 35.96 13.51 15.63
N VAL A 386 36.31 14.51 14.82
CA VAL A 386 35.48 14.89 13.65
C VAL A 386 35.62 13.81 12.57
N PRO A 387 34.52 13.25 12.04
CA PRO A 387 34.59 12.28 10.94
C PRO A 387 35.22 12.90 9.68
N PRO A 388 36.15 12.22 9.00
CA PRO A 388 36.88 12.81 7.87
C PRO A 388 36.00 12.99 6.63
N THR A 389 36.12 14.14 5.99
CA THR A 389 35.27 14.55 4.86
C THR A 389 35.65 13.93 3.53
N GLU A 390 36.91 13.51 3.37
CA GLU A 390 37.48 12.93 2.14
C GLU A 390 36.60 11.81 1.53
N HIS A 391 36.23 10.84 2.38
CA HIS A 391 35.54 9.62 1.97
C HIS A 391 34.02 9.82 1.80
N MET A 392 33.47 10.97 2.23
CA MET A 392 32.03 11.22 2.22
C MET A 392 31.43 11.25 0.79
N GLY A 393 32.24 11.55 -0.23
CA GLY A 393 31.80 11.56 -1.63
C GLY A 393 31.37 10.18 -2.14
N ALA A 394 32.21 9.15 -1.92
CA ALA A 394 31.91 7.78 -2.33
C ALA A 394 30.76 7.16 -1.52
N LEU A 395 30.68 7.50 -0.23
CA LEU A 395 29.74 6.93 0.74
C LEU A 395 28.30 7.51 0.63
N ILE A 396 28.03 8.44 -0.28
CA ILE A 396 26.73 9.15 -0.35
C ILE A 396 25.55 8.26 -0.74
N GLY A 397 25.77 7.26 -1.60
CA GLY A 397 24.74 6.29 -2.00
C GLY A 397 24.45 5.27 -0.90
N ASP A 398 25.49 4.70 -0.30
CA ASP A 398 25.39 3.73 0.78
C ASP A 398 24.73 4.33 2.02
N SER A 399 25.12 5.55 2.41
CA SER A 399 24.53 6.25 3.54
C SER A 399 23.05 6.54 3.35
N PHE A 400 22.60 6.84 2.12
CA PHE A 400 21.17 6.99 1.81
C PHE A 400 20.41 5.66 1.96
N ALA A 401 20.98 4.55 1.48
CA ALA A 401 20.40 3.22 1.65
C ALA A 401 20.33 2.81 3.14
N VAL A 402 21.42 2.96 3.88
CA VAL A 402 21.48 2.70 5.33
C VAL A 402 20.50 3.58 6.10
N ALA A 403 20.38 4.86 5.76
CA ALA A 403 19.44 5.79 6.38
C ALA A 403 17.99 5.32 6.25
N ILE A 404 17.57 4.87 5.05
CA ILE A 404 16.22 4.35 4.80
C ILE A 404 16.00 3.02 5.54
N VAL A 405 16.95 2.08 5.52
CA VAL A 405 16.80 0.78 6.20
C VAL A 405 16.70 0.95 7.71
N ALA A 406 17.62 1.72 8.31
CA ALA A 406 17.63 1.96 9.75
C ALA A 406 16.36 2.67 10.22
N PHE A 407 15.89 3.67 9.46
CA PHE A 407 14.64 4.37 9.72
C PHE A 407 13.41 3.45 9.60
N SER A 408 13.33 2.67 8.52
CA SER A 408 12.22 1.75 8.26
C SER A 408 12.05 0.72 9.37
N ILE A 409 13.11 -0.01 9.71
CA ILE A 409 13.10 -1.05 10.74
C ILE A 409 12.72 -0.44 12.10
N SER A 410 13.29 0.72 12.43
CA SER A 410 13.06 1.37 13.73
C SER A 410 11.66 1.96 13.87
N VAL A 411 11.11 2.60 12.82
CA VAL A 411 9.72 3.08 12.84
C VAL A 411 8.72 1.94 12.79
N SER A 412 8.98 0.85 12.07
CA SER A 412 8.10 -0.32 12.08
C SER A 412 8.06 -1.00 13.46
N MET A 413 9.21 -1.15 14.12
CA MET A 413 9.26 -1.65 15.50
C MET A 413 8.62 -0.66 16.50
N GLY A 414 8.83 0.64 16.30
CA GLY A 414 8.18 1.70 17.06
C GLY A 414 6.65 1.63 16.96
N LYS A 415 6.10 1.56 15.74
CA LYS A 415 4.67 1.41 15.46
C LYS A 415 4.09 0.10 16.02
N LEU A 416 4.84 -1.01 15.99
CA LEU A 416 4.41 -2.29 16.56
C LEU A 416 4.20 -2.19 18.08
N LEU A 417 5.17 -1.63 18.79
CA LEU A 417 5.10 -1.42 20.25
C LEU A 417 4.06 -0.35 20.63
N ALA A 418 3.92 0.69 19.81
CA ALA A 418 2.92 1.74 19.95
C ALA A 418 1.49 1.18 19.91
N ARG A 419 1.20 0.33 18.92
CA ARG A 419 -0.07 -0.42 18.80
C ARG A 419 -0.29 -1.45 19.92
N LYS A 420 0.76 -1.94 20.57
CA LYS A 420 0.66 -2.93 21.66
C LYS A 420 0.33 -2.30 23.02
N HIS A 421 0.66 -1.02 23.22
CA HIS A 421 0.48 -0.29 24.48
C HIS A 421 -0.28 1.05 24.30
N ASP A 422 -1.16 1.11 23.29
CA ASP A 422 -2.08 2.22 23.03
C ASP A 422 -1.45 3.63 23.09
N TYR A 423 -0.30 3.80 22.42
CA TYR A 423 0.31 5.12 22.19
C TYR A 423 0.61 5.36 20.71
N GLU A 424 0.91 6.61 20.35
CA GLU A 424 1.30 6.99 18.99
C GLU A 424 2.80 7.26 18.87
N VAL A 425 3.38 6.93 17.71
CA VAL A 425 4.77 7.21 17.33
C VAL A 425 4.75 7.99 16.03
N THR A 426 5.31 9.20 16.02
CA THR A 426 5.25 10.11 14.88
C THR A 426 6.47 9.93 13.97
N PRO A 427 6.33 9.41 12.73
CA PRO A 427 7.48 9.00 11.92
C PRO A 427 8.46 10.15 11.62
N ASN A 428 8.00 11.40 11.53
CA ASN A 428 8.86 12.54 11.28
C ASN A 428 9.73 12.94 12.49
N GLN A 429 9.25 12.74 13.73
CA GLN A 429 10.07 13.00 14.92
C GLN A 429 11.08 11.87 15.13
N GLU A 430 10.67 10.61 14.93
CA GLU A 430 11.59 9.47 14.92
C GLU A 430 12.73 9.66 13.91
N LEU A 431 12.42 10.16 12.71
CA LEU A 431 13.37 10.46 11.64
C LEU A 431 14.40 11.53 12.05
N VAL A 432 13.98 12.57 12.76
CA VAL A 432 14.88 13.58 13.36
C VAL A 432 15.68 12.98 14.53
N ALA A 433 15.05 12.15 15.36
CA ALA A 433 15.68 11.53 16.53
C ALA A 433 16.83 10.59 16.13
N TYR A 434 16.61 9.68 15.16
CA TYR A 434 17.67 8.82 14.63
C TYR A 434 18.76 9.64 13.92
N GLY A 435 18.38 10.72 13.23
CA GLY A 435 19.33 11.64 12.61
C GLY A 435 20.28 12.29 13.61
N LEU A 436 19.74 12.96 14.64
CA LEU A 436 20.51 13.59 15.72
C LEU A 436 21.38 12.57 16.46
N MET A 437 20.82 11.41 16.78
CA MET A 437 21.50 10.29 17.44
C MET A 437 22.70 9.78 16.63
N ASN A 438 22.54 9.55 15.33
CA ASN A 438 23.63 9.07 14.47
C ASN A 438 24.69 10.16 14.23
N ILE A 439 24.30 11.42 14.03
CA ILE A 439 25.25 12.55 13.95
C ILE A 439 26.08 12.64 15.23
N PHE A 440 25.43 12.71 16.41
CA PHE A 440 26.14 12.81 17.69
C PHE A 440 27.11 11.64 17.89
N SER A 441 26.65 10.41 17.65
CA SER A 441 27.45 9.21 17.88
C SER A 441 28.63 9.09 16.92
N SER A 442 28.54 9.63 15.70
CA SER A 442 29.65 9.59 14.73
C SER A 442 30.92 10.27 15.24
N PHE A 443 30.81 11.30 16.09
CA PHE A 443 31.97 11.95 16.73
C PHE A 443 32.66 11.07 17.77
N PHE A 444 31.99 10.03 18.29
CA PHE A 444 32.50 9.13 19.33
C PHE A 444 32.82 7.74 18.77
N ASN A 445 33.45 7.69 17.59
CA ASN A 445 33.87 6.48 16.90
C ASN A 445 32.75 5.43 16.64
N CYS A 446 31.47 5.82 16.68
CA CYS A 446 30.35 4.90 16.47
C CYS A 446 29.97 4.76 14.99
N PHE A 447 29.58 3.54 14.59
CA PHE A 447 28.83 3.31 13.36
C PHE A 447 27.30 3.43 13.56
N ALA A 448 26.55 3.50 12.46
CA ALA A 448 25.12 3.75 12.44
C ALA A 448 24.30 2.75 13.28
N ALA A 449 23.42 3.27 14.14
CA ALA A 449 22.57 2.50 15.03
C ALA A 449 21.13 2.37 14.52
N CYS A 450 20.43 1.33 15.00
CA CYS A 450 19.07 0.97 14.62
C CYS A 450 18.36 0.23 15.76
N ALA A 451 17.03 0.13 15.73
CA ALA A 451 16.28 -0.68 16.66
C ALA A 451 16.55 -2.18 16.50
N SER A 452 16.64 -2.91 17.62
CA SER A 452 16.67 -4.37 17.64
C SER A 452 15.30 -4.92 18.05
N LEU A 453 14.66 -5.67 17.15
CA LEU A 453 13.42 -6.42 17.42
C LEU A 453 13.56 -7.29 18.68
N SER A 454 14.67 -8.03 18.80
CA SER A 454 14.91 -8.94 19.93
C SER A 454 15.05 -8.20 21.26
N ARG A 455 15.93 -7.16 21.33
CA ARG A 455 16.14 -6.41 22.58
C ARG A 455 14.89 -5.62 22.99
N SER A 456 14.18 -5.02 22.03
CA SER A 456 12.94 -4.29 22.29
C SER A 456 11.82 -5.20 22.81
N LEU A 457 11.66 -6.40 22.25
CA LEU A 457 10.70 -7.38 22.76
C LEU A 457 11.09 -7.92 24.15
N VAL A 458 12.38 -8.03 24.48
CA VAL A 458 12.80 -8.40 25.84
C VAL A 458 12.48 -7.28 26.84
N GLN A 459 12.76 -6.02 26.49
CA GLN A 459 12.41 -4.83 27.30
C GLN A 459 10.91 -4.79 27.65
N ASP A 460 10.07 -5.03 26.62
CA ASP A 460 8.61 -5.13 26.71
C ASP A 460 8.13 -6.35 27.54
N ASN A 461 8.68 -7.55 27.31
CA ASN A 461 8.30 -8.76 28.07
C ASN A 461 8.72 -8.75 29.54
N VAL A 462 9.80 -8.03 29.90
CA VAL A 462 10.25 -7.83 31.29
C VAL A 462 9.39 -6.80 32.04
N GLY A 463 8.57 -6.04 31.32
CA GLY A 463 7.67 -5.03 31.91
C GLY A 463 8.29 -3.64 32.05
N GLY A 464 9.33 -3.32 31.27
CA GLY A 464 9.73 -1.94 31.04
C GLY A 464 8.58 -1.14 30.44
N ARG A 465 8.47 0.14 30.80
CA ARG A 465 7.37 1.06 30.43
C ARG A 465 7.85 2.33 29.73
N THR A 466 9.12 2.69 29.86
CA THR A 466 9.67 3.92 29.31
C THR A 466 11.12 3.77 28.81
N GLN A 467 11.62 4.84 28.16
CA GLN A 467 13.02 4.95 27.75
C GLN A 467 14.00 5.15 28.92
N LEU A 468 13.55 5.26 30.17
CA LEU A 468 14.46 5.23 31.33
C LEU A 468 15.25 3.90 31.38
N ALA A 469 14.69 2.82 30.83
CA ALA A 469 15.41 1.55 30.61
C ALA A 469 16.66 1.71 29.73
N ALA A 470 16.66 2.60 28.73
CA ALA A 470 17.83 2.88 27.90
C ALA A 470 18.94 3.60 28.69
N VAL A 471 18.58 4.44 29.67
CA VAL A 471 19.54 5.08 30.58
C VAL A 471 20.20 4.04 31.47
N PHE A 472 19.44 3.14 32.10
CA PHE A 472 19.99 2.03 32.90
C PHE A 472 20.89 1.09 32.07
N SER A 473 20.50 0.79 30.82
CA SER A 473 21.34 0.06 29.87
C SER A 473 22.67 0.79 29.59
N SER A 474 22.61 2.10 29.34
CA SER A 474 23.80 2.92 29.06
C SER A 474 24.75 3.00 30.27
N VAL A 475 24.21 3.09 31.50
CA VAL A 475 25.02 3.05 32.74
C VAL A 475 25.75 1.72 32.88
N LEU A 476 25.11 0.59 32.58
CA LEU A 476 25.77 -0.72 32.62
C LEU A 476 26.89 -0.84 31.57
N ILE A 477 26.66 -0.38 30.33
CA ILE A 477 27.69 -0.39 29.28
C ILE A 477 28.84 0.58 29.62
N LEU A 478 28.57 1.71 30.28
CA LEU A 478 29.62 2.62 30.76
C LEU A 478 30.53 1.94 31.80
N ILE A 479 29.96 1.21 32.76
CA ILE A 479 30.74 0.42 33.74
C ILE A 479 31.60 -0.65 33.02
N VAL A 480 31.07 -1.29 31.98
CA VAL A 480 31.83 -2.23 31.16
C VAL A 480 33.02 -1.55 30.46
N LEU A 481 32.79 -0.42 29.80
CA LEU A 481 33.82 0.33 29.05
C LEU A 481 34.95 0.87 29.94
N LEU A 482 34.62 1.26 31.18
CA LEU A 482 35.61 1.81 32.12
C LEU A 482 36.38 0.72 32.89
N VAL A 483 35.76 -0.41 33.22
CA VAL A 483 36.32 -1.39 34.18
C VAL A 483 36.44 -2.81 33.62
N LEU A 484 35.42 -3.31 32.92
CA LEU A 484 35.33 -4.75 32.58
C LEU A 484 35.91 -5.10 31.21
N GLY A 485 36.20 -4.12 30.35
CA GLY A 485 36.78 -4.31 29.01
C GLY A 485 37.92 -5.33 28.92
N PRO A 486 38.97 -5.27 29.79
CA PRO A 486 40.09 -6.19 29.75
C PRO A 486 39.72 -7.66 29.99
N LEU A 487 38.61 -7.93 30.69
CA LEU A 487 38.15 -9.30 30.94
C LEU A 487 37.70 -10.02 29.66
N PHE A 488 37.32 -9.29 28.61
CA PHE A 488 36.81 -9.89 27.37
C PHE A 488 37.91 -10.16 26.32
N GLN A 489 39.17 -9.82 26.59
CA GLN A 489 40.26 -9.96 25.61
C GLN A 489 40.50 -11.42 25.16
N THR A 490 40.33 -12.38 26.08
CA THR A 490 40.47 -13.82 25.81
C THR A 490 39.20 -14.48 25.25
N LEU A 491 38.08 -13.75 25.09
CA LEU A 491 36.81 -14.32 24.62
C LEU A 491 36.96 -14.88 23.19
N PRO A 492 36.64 -16.17 22.94
CA PRO A 492 36.69 -16.73 21.59
C PRO A 492 35.63 -16.14 20.66
N ASN A 493 36.01 -15.78 19.43
CA ASN A 493 35.08 -15.26 18.42
C ASN A 493 34.00 -16.28 18.02
N ALA A 494 34.28 -17.59 18.19
CA ALA A 494 33.34 -18.69 18.10
C ALA A 494 32.08 -18.52 18.99
N VAL A 495 32.27 -17.98 20.21
CA VAL A 495 31.18 -17.75 21.18
C VAL A 495 30.28 -16.62 20.70
N LEU A 496 30.88 -15.52 20.24
CA LEU A 496 30.16 -14.36 19.67
C LEU A 496 29.36 -14.74 18.41
N ALA A 497 29.96 -15.53 17.52
CA ALA A 497 29.29 -16.04 16.32
C ALA A 497 28.11 -16.96 16.66
N SER A 498 28.26 -17.82 17.67
CA SER A 498 27.19 -18.70 18.17
C SER A 498 25.99 -17.90 18.71
N ILE A 499 26.24 -16.79 19.42
CA ILE A 499 25.20 -15.88 19.92
C ILE A 499 24.45 -15.23 18.76
N ILE A 500 25.15 -14.74 17.73
CA ILE A 500 24.50 -14.21 16.51
C ILE A 500 23.65 -15.28 15.85
N LEU A 501 24.18 -16.48 15.58
CA LEU A 501 23.47 -17.54 14.86
C LEU A 501 22.14 -17.92 15.54
N VAL A 502 22.13 -18.05 16.87
CA VAL A 502 20.89 -18.31 17.62
C VAL A 502 19.93 -17.12 17.59
N ALA A 503 20.42 -15.88 17.53
CA ALA A 503 19.60 -14.68 17.36
C ALA A 503 18.95 -14.58 15.95
N LEU A 504 19.57 -15.15 14.90
CA LEU A 504 19.01 -15.15 13.54
C LEU A 504 17.73 -15.98 13.40
N LYS A 505 17.46 -16.92 14.33
CA LYS A 505 16.28 -17.82 14.27
C LYS A 505 14.96 -17.06 14.05
N GLY A 506 14.79 -15.90 14.69
CA GLY A 506 13.58 -15.08 14.56
C GLY A 506 13.35 -14.53 13.16
N MET A 507 14.42 -14.28 12.39
CA MET A 507 14.31 -13.83 10.99
C MET A 507 14.08 -15.02 10.06
N PHE A 508 14.77 -16.15 10.23
CA PHE A 508 14.51 -17.35 9.43
C PHE A 508 13.11 -17.96 9.62
N LEU A 509 12.46 -17.74 10.77
CA LEU A 509 11.08 -18.18 10.97
C LEU A 509 10.06 -17.47 10.06
N GLN A 510 10.39 -16.29 9.49
CA GLN A 510 9.53 -15.55 8.56
C GLN A 510 9.21 -16.33 7.27
N PHE A 511 10.04 -17.31 6.88
CA PHE A 511 9.71 -18.24 5.79
C PHE A 511 8.37 -18.99 6.00
N LYS A 512 7.91 -19.17 7.25
CA LYS A 512 6.63 -19.83 7.54
C LYS A 512 5.43 -19.00 7.11
N ASP A 513 5.56 -17.66 7.16
CA ASP A 513 4.50 -16.75 6.77
C ASP A 513 4.21 -16.81 5.26
N LEU A 514 5.21 -17.23 4.46
CA LEU A 514 5.12 -17.28 3.00
C LEU A 514 3.97 -18.17 2.49
N LYS A 515 3.63 -19.26 3.20
CA LYS A 515 2.44 -20.08 2.89
C LYS A 515 1.14 -19.27 3.10
N ASN A 516 1.07 -18.49 4.17
CA ASN A 516 -0.08 -17.63 4.46
C ASN A 516 -0.21 -16.50 3.43
N LEU A 517 0.90 -15.86 3.07
CA LEU A 517 0.93 -14.84 1.99
C LEU A 517 0.44 -15.42 0.65
N TRP A 518 0.80 -16.65 0.28
CA TRP A 518 0.32 -17.27 -0.96
C TRP A 518 -1.22 -17.44 -1.01
N HIS A 519 -1.82 -17.84 0.12
CA HIS A 519 -3.27 -18.00 0.23
C HIS A 519 -4.03 -16.66 0.33
N ILE A 520 -3.43 -15.62 0.93
CA ILE A 520 -4.06 -14.29 1.11
C ILE A 520 -3.85 -13.39 -0.12
N CYS A 521 -2.60 -13.15 -0.54
CA CYS A 521 -2.30 -12.26 -1.66
C CYS A 521 -1.03 -12.66 -2.42
N LYS A 522 -1.23 -13.18 -3.64
CA LYS A 522 -0.14 -13.55 -4.57
C LYS A 522 0.82 -12.41 -4.91
N PHE A 523 0.37 -11.15 -4.86
CA PHE A 523 1.23 -9.98 -5.06
C PHE A 523 2.20 -9.79 -3.89
N ASP A 524 1.73 -9.91 -2.65
CA ASP A 524 2.57 -9.71 -1.47
C ASP A 524 3.56 -10.87 -1.31
N PHE A 525 3.15 -12.10 -1.64
CA PHE A 525 4.06 -13.25 -1.83
C PHE A 525 5.16 -12.94 -2.86
N ALA A 526 4.80 -12.38 -4.02
CA ALA A 526 5.78 -12.06 -5.06
C ALA A 526 6.75 -10.95 -4.62
N ILE A 527 6.28 -9.92 -3.90
CA ILE A 527 7.14 -8.88 -3.31
C ILE A 527 8.13 -9.51 -2.32
N TRP A 528 7.66 -10.40 -1.44
CA TRP A 528 8.51 -11.10 -0.48
C TRP A 528 9.60 -11.90 -1.20
N LEU A 529 9.22 -12.73 -2.18
CA LEU A 529 10.12 -13.63 -2.91
C LEU A 529 11.15 -12.87 -3.75
N VAL A 530 10.72 -11.83 -4.49
CA VAL A 530 11.62 -11.00 -5.31
C VAL A 530 12.60 -10.23 -4.43
N THR A 531 12.13 -9.65 -3.31
CA THR A 531 13.00 -8.91 -2.38
C THR A 531 14.02 -9.85 -1.73
N TRP A 532 13.59 -11.01 -1.24
CA TRP A 532 14.48 -12.02 -0.65
C TRP A 532 15.55 -12.48 -1.64
N LEU A 533 15.14 -12.88 -2.86
CA LEU A 533 16.06 -13.39 -3.88
C LEU A 533 17.06 -12.31 -4.33
N ALA A 534 16.61 -11.08 -4.51
CA ALA A 534 17.47 -9.96 -4.87
C ALA A 534 18.49 -9.63 -3.77
N VAL A 535 18.08 -9.63 -2.49
CA VAL A 535 19.03 -9.44 -1.37
C VAL A 535 20.06 -10.57 -1.31
N VAL A 536 19.63 -11.84 -1.42
CA VAL A 536 20.54 -12.99 -1.34
C VAL A 536 21.58 -12.98 -2.47
N LEU A 537 21.15 -12.75 -3.72
CA LEU A 537 22.05 -12.82 -4.87
C LEU A 537 22.86 -11.54 -5.12
N LEU A 538 22.24 -10.36 -4.99
CA LEU A 538 22.82 -9.07 -5.41
C LEU A 538 23.31 -8.21 -4.24
N GLY A 539 23.10 -8.65 -3.00
CA GLY A 539 23.50 -7.92 -1.79
C GLY A 539 22.41 -6.99 -1.24
N VAL A 540 22.65 -6.50 -0.01
CA VAL A 540 21.61 -5.86 0.82
C VAL A 540 21.09 -4.55 0.19
N ALA A 541 21.98 -3.68 -0.28
CA ALA A 541 21.58 -2.40 -0.88
C ALA A 541 20.77 -2.57 -2.18
N MET A 542 21.25 -3.40 -3.11
CA MET A 542 20.57 -3.64 -4.39
C MET A 542 19.23 -4.36 -4.20
N GLY A 543 19.16 -5.33 -3.29
CA GLY A 543 17.93 -6.05 -2.98
C GLY A 543 16.83 -5.17 -2.40
N LEU A 544 17.18 -4.14 -1.62
CA LEU A 544 16.22 -3.12 -1.16
C LEU A 544 15.65 -2.32 -2.34
N ILE A 545 16.51 -1.79 -3.22
CA ILE A 545 16.09 -0.95 -4.35
C ILE A 545 15.15 -1.74 -5.28
N ILE A 546 15.50 -2.99 -5.57
CA ILE A 546 14.69 -3.91 -6.39
C ILE A 546 13.36 -4.24 -5.69
N GLY A 547 13.38 -4.54 -4.38
CA GLY A 547 12.16 -4.81 -3.61
C GLY A 547 11.19 -3.63 -3.57
N VAL A 548 11.69 -2.40 -3.36
CA VAL A 548 10.88 -1.17 -3.35
C VAL A 548 10.33 -0.87 -4.74
N GLY A 549 11.17 -0.95 -5.77
CA GLY A 549 10.74 -0.74 -7.16
C GLY A 549 9.67 -1.74 -7.60
N PHE A 550 9.86 -3.03 -7.26
CA PHE A 550 8.88 -4.08 -7.55
C PHE A 550 7.57 -3.89 -6.76
N SER A 551 7.66 -3.56 -5.47
CA SER A 551 6.49 -3.24 -4.63
C SER A 551 5.63 -2.15 -5.26
N LEU A 552 6.23 -1.00 -5.61
CA LEU A 552 5.54 0.10 -6.29
C LEU A 552 4.96 -0.31 -7.65
N LEU A 553 5.67 -1.14 -8.41
CA LEU A 553 5.21 -1.64 -9.70
C LEU A 553 3.99 -2.57 -9.57
N THR A 554 3.89 -3.42 -8.53
CA THR A 554 2.69 -4.24 -8.29
C THR A 554 1.44 -3.38 -8.03
N VAL A 555 1.58 -2.23 -7.35
CA VAL A 555 0.46 -1.29 -7.14
C VAL A 555 -0.04 -0.75 -8.47
N VAL A 556 0.88 -0.37 -9.38
CA VAL A 556 0.54 0.11 -10.73
C VAL A 556 -0.17 -0.99 -11.55
N PHE A 557 0.32 -2.22 -11.54
CA PHE A 557 -0.34 -3.33 -12.25
C PHE A 557 -1.75 -3.61 -11.70
N ARG A 558 -1.93 -3.57 -10.37
CA ARG A 558 -3.25 -3.75 -9.71
C ARG A 558 -4.26 -2.66 -10.10
N THR A 559 -3.82 -1.43 -10.39
CA THR A 559 -4.72 -0.33 -10.80
C THR A 559 -4.91 -0.18 -12.31
N GLN A 560 -4.09 -0.85 -13.13
CA GLN A 560 -4.18 -0.83 -14.60
C GLN A 560 -5.34 -1.66 -15.16
N SER A 561 -5.63 -2.81 -14.54
CA SER A 561 -6.71 -3.72 -14.97
C SER A 561 -7.68 -4.02 -13.81
N PRO A 562 -8.48 -3.02 -13.38
CA PRO A 562 -9.47 -3.20 -12.33
C PRO A 562 -10.66 -4.06 -12.80
N TYR A 563 -11.48 -4.50 -11.85
CA TYR A 563 -12.71 -5.21 -12.15
C TYR A 563 -13.74 -4.27 -12.82
N THR A 564 -14.45 -4.79 -13.82
CA THR A 564 -15.49 -4.08 -14.58
C THR A 564 -16.66 -5.01 -14.86
N CYS A 565 -17.88 -4.53 -14.65
CA CYS A 565 -19.09 -5.34 -14.78
C CYS A 565 -20.29 -4.53 -15.29
N LEU A 566 -21.36 -5.24 -15.66
CA LEU A 566 -22.66 -4.64 -15.93
C LEU A 566 -23.60 -4.90 -14.75
N TYR A 567 -24.25 -3.85 -14.27
CA TYR A 567 -25.26 -3.98 -13.23
C TYR A 567 -26.62 -4.31 -13.83
N GLY A 568 -27.27 -5.33 -13.25
CA GLY A 568 -28.71 -5.52 -13.35
C GLY A 568 -29.43 -4.86 -12.17
N ARG A 569 -30.73 -4.64 -12.32
CA ARG A 569 -31.64 -4.18 -11.27
C ARG A 569 -32.28 -5.38 -10.57
N VAL A 570 -32.37 -5.36 -9.24
CA VAL A 570 -33.21 -6.31 -8.49
C VAL A 570 -34.68 -5.87 -8.65
N PRO A 571 -35.60 -6.73 -9.10
CA PRO A 571 -36.99 -6.36 -9.37
C PRO A 571 -37.66 -5.59 -8.23
N HIS A 572 -38.48 -4.59 -8.58
CA HIS A 572 -39.25 -3.72 -7.67
C HIS A 572 -38.43 -2.87 -6.66
N THR A 573 -37.09 -2.91 -6.69
CA THR A 573 -36.22 -2.10 -5.81
C THR A 573 -35.42 -1.04 -6.59
N ASP A 574 -34.65 -0.21 -5.89
CA ASP A 574 -33.60 0.66 -6.44
C ASP A 574 -32.20 0.01 -6.38
N ILE A 575 -32.11 -1.29 -6.06
CA ILE A 575 -30.84 -2.00 -5.86
C ILE A 575 -30.26 -2.44 -7.20
N TYR A 576 -29.03 -2.00 -7.47
CA TYR A 576 -28.23 -2.39 -8.63
C TYR A 576 -27.00 -3.19 -8.18
N ARG A 577 -26.76 -4.35 -8.82
CA ARG A 577 -25.63 -5.25 -8.54
C ARG A 577 -25.18 -5.94 -9.83
N ASP A 578 -23.95 -6.46 -9.83
CA ASP A 578 -23.42 -7.22 -10.96
C ASP A 578 -24.32 -8.42 -11.32
N LYS A 579 -24.70 -8.49 -12.59
CA LYS A 579 -25.51 -9.57 -13.15
C LYS A 579 -24.78 -10.93 -13.18
N THR A 580 -23.44 -10.94 -13.19
CA THR A 580 -22.67 -12.20 -13.24
C THR A 580 -22.54 -12.87 -11.87
N ALA A 581 -22.50 -12.08 -10.80
CA ALA A 581 -22.56 -12.55 -9.42
C ALA A 581 -23.99 -12.91 -8.95
N TYR A 582 -25.02 -12.16 -9.40
CA TYR A 582 -26.39 -12.31 -8.88
C TYR A 582 -27.42 -12.57 -9.99
N LYS A 583 -27.82 -13.84 -10.16
CA LYS A 583 -28.84 -14.29 -11.14
C LYS A 583 -30.20 -13.57 -11.05
N VAL A 584 -30.54 -12.97 -9.90
CA VAL A 584 -31.78 -12.21 -9.68
C VAL A 584 -31.76 -10.83 -10.36
N CYS A 585 -30.57 -10.29 -10.65
CA CYS A 585 -30.41 -8.95 -11.20
C CYS A 585 -30.63 -8.96 -12.72
N LYS A 586 -31.76 -8.40 -13.17
CA LYS A 586 -32.12 -8.34 -14.59
C LYS A 586 -31.63 -7.03 -15.21
N GLU A 587 -31.12 -7.08 -16.44
CA GLU A 587 -30.87 -5.85 -17.21
C GLU A 587 -32.20 -5.16 -17.55
N ILE A 588 -32.15 -3.84 -17.68
CA ILE A 588 -33.29 -3.06 -18.16
C ILE A 588 -33.18 -3.01 -19.70
N PRO A 589 -34.22 -3.36 -20.47
CA PRO A 589 -34.19 -3.23 -21.93
C PRO A 589 -33.75 -1.83 -22.36
N GLY A 590 -32.91 -1.73 -23.39
CA GLY A 590 -32.42 -0.45 -23.89
C GLY A 590 -31.34 0.26 -23.06
N ILE A 591 -31.14 -0.09 -21.79
CA ILE A 591 -30.24 0.61 -20.85
C ILE A 591 -29.12 -0.30 -20.34
N LYS A 592 -27.86 0.08 -20.56
CA LYS A 592 -26.68 -0.63 -20.03
C LYS A 592 -26.03 0.16 -18.89
N ILE A 593 -25.95 -0.42 -17.70
CA ILE A 593 -25.30 0.20 -16.53
C ILE A 593 -23.91 -0.41 -16.35
N PHE A 594 -22.86 0.37 -16.56
CA PHE A 594 -21.46 -0.06 -16.50
C PHE A 594 -20.78 0.45 -15.22
N HIS A 595 -20.19 -0.47 -14.44
CA HIS A 595 -19.42 -0.15 -13.24
C HIS A 595 -17.92 -0.38 -13.48
N PHE A 596 -17.09 0.55 -12.99
CA PHE A 596 -15.64 0.53 -13.11
C PHE A 596 -14.98 0.70 -11.74
N GLU A 597 -14.37 -0.36 -11.21
CA GLU A 597 -13.91 -0.41 -9.81
C GLU A 597 -12.53 0.25 -9.59
N SER A 598 -12.34 1.48 -10.08
CA SER A 598 -11.09 2.23 -9.88
C SER A 598 -11.21 3.74 -10.10
N ALA A 599 -10.14 4.47 -9.79
CA ALA A 599 -9.89 5.79 -10.34
C ALA A 599 -9.60 5.69 -11.85
N LEU A 600 -10.02 6.69 -12.63
CA LEU A 600 -9.80 6.70 -14.08
C LEU A 600 -8.64 7.66 -14.41
N TYR A 601 -7.57 7.15 -14.99
CA TYR A 601 -6.34 7.93 -15.22
C TYR A 601 -5.56 7.39 -16.43
N TYR A 602 -4.49 8.09 -16.85
CA TYR A 602 -3.79 7.79 -18.11
C TYR A 602 -3.42 6.31 -18.33
N ALA A 603 -3.05 5.57 -17.27
CA ALA A 603 -2.59 4.18 -17.40
C ALA A 603 -3.72 3.14 -17.51
N ASN A 604 -4.95 3.47 -17.12
CA ASN A 604 -6.11 2.55 -17.24
C ASN A 604 -7.23 3.06 -18.15
N ALA A 605 -7.09 4.26 -18.72
CA ALA A 605 -8.00 4.86 -19.69
C ALA A 605 -8.33 3.94 -20.89
N GLU A 606 -7.34 3.28 -21.48
CA GLU A 606 -7.56 2.36 -22.61
C GLU A 606 -8.06 0.96 -22.15
N HIS A 607 -7.91 0.62 -20.87
CA HIS A 607 -8.63 -0.53 -20.30
C HIS A 607 -10.13 -0.21 -20.17
N PHE A 608 -10.45 0.96 -19.61
CA PHE A 608 -11.82 1.48 -19.49
C PHE A 608 -12.54 1.52 -20.84
N ARG A 609 -11.95 2.15 -21.88
CA ARG A 609 -12.55 2.26 -23.23
C ARG A 609 -12.82 0.90 -23.87
N ARG A 610 -11.86 -0.03 -23.83
CA ARG A 610 -12.05 -1.38 -24.38
C ARG A 610 -13.11 -2.17 -23.60
N LYS A 611 -13.11 -2.10 -22.26
CA LYS A 611 -14.10 -2.79 -21.43
C LYS A 611 -15.52 -2.29 -21.64
N ILE A 612 -15.75 -0.98 -21.62
CA ILE A 612 -17.09 -0.43 -21.80
C ILE A 612 -17.66 -0.80 -23.17
N PHE A 613 -16.87 -0.69 -24.26
CA PHE A 613 -17.30 -1.11 -25.60
C PHE A 613 -17.52 -2.63 -25.71
N SER A 614 -16.71 -3.46 -25.04
CA SER A 614 -16.89 -4.92 -25.07
C SER A 614 -18.06 -5.42 -24.22
N GLN A 615 -18.33 -4.79 -23.07
CA GLN A 615 -19.31 -5.28 -22.11
C GLN A 615 -20.73 -4.78 -22.40
N THR A 616 -20.91 -3.55 -22.92
CA THR A 616 -22.24 -3.07 -23.32
C THR A 616 -22.81 -3.84 -24.52
N GLY A 617 -21.95 -4.42 -25.37
CA GLY A 617 -22.31 -4.97 -26.68
C GLY A 617 -22.43 -3.91 -27.78
N ALA A 618 -22.36 -2.63 -27.42
CA ALA A 618 -22.49 -1.48 -28.31
C ALA A 618 -21.13 -0.82 -28.54
N ASN A 619 -20.23 -1.45 -29.30
CA ASN A 619 -18.96 -0.83 -29.68
C ASN A 619 -19.19 0.18 -30.81
N PRO A 620 -19.00 1.51 -30.60
CA PRO A 620 -19.35 2.51 -31.60
C PRO A 620 -18.58 2.36 -32.92
N VAL A 621 -17.36 1.83 -32.88
CA VAL A 621 -16.52 1.62 -34.08
C VAL A 621 -17.11 0.55 -34.99
N THR A 622 -17.75 -0.48 -34.42
CA THR A 622 -18.47 -1.50 -35.23
C THR A 622 -19.87 -1.05 -35.62
N LEU A 623 -20.56 -0.31 -34.75
CA LEU A 623 -21.88 0.26 -35.05
C LEU A 623 -21.82 1.24 -36.22
N LYS A 624 -20.86 2.19 -36.21
CA LYS A 624 -20.63 3.14 -37.31
C LYS A 624 -20.30 2.41 -38.62
N LYS A 625 -19.43 1.38 -38.57
CA LYS A 625 -19.13 0.54 -39.74
C LYS A 625 -20.33 -0.28 -40.25
N ALA A 626 -21.28 -0.65 -39.39
CA ALA A 626 -22.51 -1.31 -39.80
C ALA A 626 -23.48 -0.31 -40.45
N ARG A 627 -23.67 0.87 -39.85
CA ARG A 627 -24.56 1.92 -40.36
C ARG A 627 -24.12 2.42 -41.74
N ASN A 628 -22.84 2.78 -41.92
CA ASN A 628 -22.30 3.16 -43.23
C ASN A 628 -22.53 2.08 -44.31
N LYS A 629 -22.43 0.78 -43.96
CA LYS A 629 -22.71 -0.33 -44.88
C LYS A 629 -24.20 -0.52 -45.20
N LEU A 630 -25.10 -0.06 -44.34
CA LEU A 630 -26.54 -0.02 -44.60
C LEU A 630 -26.89 1.18 -45.49
N GLU A 631 -26.37 2.36 -45.17
CA GLU A 631 -26.48 3.58 -45.98
C GLU A 631 -25.99 3.35 -47.42
N GLU A 632 -24.83 2.69 -47.60
CA GLU A 632 -24.32 2.28 -48.91
C GLU A 632 -25.25 1.31 -49.65
N LYS A 633 -25.89 0.38 -48.94
CA LYS A 633 -26.82 -0.60 -49.54
C LYS A 633 -28.15 0.05 -49.95
N GLN A 634 -28.66 0.97 -49.13
CA GLN A 634 -29.88 1.73 -49.43
C GLN A 634 -29.68 2.59 -50.67
N LYS A 635 -28.60 3.37 -50.74
CA LYS A 635 -28.25 4.17 -51.93
C LYS A 635 -28.11 3.30 -53.20
N LYS A 636 -27.46 2.14 -53.10
CA LYS A 636 -27.35 1.15 -54.20
C LYS A 636 -28.67 0.44 -54.56
N MET A 637 -29.72 0.55 -53.73
CA MET A 637 -31.06 0.03 -53.98
C MET A 637 -31.96 1.11 -54.60
N GLU A 638 -31.90 2.34 -54.08
CA GLU A 638 -32.54 3.53 -54.66
C GLU A 638 -32.00 3.81 -56.08
N GLU A 639 -30.69 3.70 -56.29
CA GLU A 639 -30.05 3.78 -57.61
C GLU A 639 -30.45 2.65 -58.57
N LYS A 640 -31.02 1.54 -58.07
CA LYS A 640 -31.56 0.47 -58.91
C LYS A 640 -33.02 0.73 -59.27
N MET A 641 -33.85 1.05 -58.28
CA MET A 641 -35.26 1.39 -58.49
C MET A 641 -35.41 2.51 -59.54
N LYS A 642 -34.63 3.59 -59.41
CA LYS A 642 -34.63 4.68 -60.41
C LYS A 642 -34.23 4.23 -61.82
N LYS A 643 -33.34 3.24 -61.96
CA LYS A 643 -32.92 2.66 -63.26
C LYS A 643 -33.91 1.62 -63.81
N GLU A 644 -34.86 1.18 -63.00
CA GLU A 644 -35.97 0.31 -63.39
C GLU A 644 -37.21 1.16 -63.77
N GLU A 645 -37.44 2.27 -63.06
CA GLU A 645 -38.39 3.33 -63.44
C GLU A 645 -38.03 3.97 -64.80
N GLU A 646 -36.76 4.37 -64.99
CA GLU A 646 -36.24 4.89 -66.28
C GLU A 646 -36.33 3.88 -67.45
N LYS A 647 -36.53 2.59 -67.16
CA LYS A 647 -36.80 1.56 -68.18
C LYS A 647 -38.27 1.40 -68.48
N ASN A 648 -39.14 1.35 -67.47
CA ASN A 648 -40.58 1.22 -67.66
C ASN A 648 -41.18 2.47 -68.34
N GLY A 649 -40.65 3.67 -68.06
CA GLY A 649 -41.06 4.93 -68.68
C GLY A 649 -40.77 5.08 -70.19
N LYS A 650 -40.42 4.00 -70.91
CA LYS A 650 -40.12 4.00 -72.35
C LYS A 650 -40.97 3.05 -73.19
N VAL A 651 -42.05 2.48 -72.62
CA VAL A 651 -42.94 1.55 -73.34
C VAL A 651 -44.40 2.02 -73.26
N HIS A 652 -44.70 3.18 -73.86
CA HIS A 652 -46.09 3.56 -74.18
C HIS A 652 -46.19 4.64 -75.27
N GLU A 653 -45.94 4.28 -76.54
CA GLU A 653 -46.38 5.07 -77.69
C GLU A 653 -46.68 4.14 -78.90
N ASN A 654 -47.81 4.36 -79.57
CA ASN A 654 -48.39 3.68 -80.75
C ASN A 654 -49.16 2.34 -80.56
N GLY A 655 -50.41 2.29 -81.06
CA GLY A 655 -50.80 1.27 -82.06
C GLY A 655 -51.86 0.19 -81.74
N ASP A 656 -53.15 0.57 -81.75
CA ASP A 656 -54.32 -0.13 -82.36
C ASP A 656 -54.73 -1.61 -82.10
N ALA A 657 -56.07 -1.75 -81.94
CA ALA A 657 -57.00 -2.78 -82.46
C ALA A 657 -57.19 -4.21 -81.83
N MET A 658 -58.43 -4.42 -81.33
CA MET A 658 -59.31 -5.62 -81.38
C MET A 658 -58.96 -6.97 -80.68
N THR A 659 -59.82 -7.35 -79.72
CA THR A 659 -60.49 -8.67 -79.46
C THR A 659 -59.72 -10.01 -79.66
N GLN A 660 -59.81 -11.03 -78.78
CA GLN A 660 -60.75 -11.32 -77.68
C GLN A 660 -60.17 -12.37 -76.69
N GLU A 661 -60.69 -12.43 -75.46
CA GLU A 661 -60.62 -13.53 -74.46
C GLU A 661 -59.25 -13.99 -73.89
N GLY A 662 -59.19 -14.15 -72.55
CA GLY A 662 -58.03 -14.74 -71.85
C GLY A 662 -57.92 -14.30 -70.38
N SER A 663 -58.35 -15.14 -69.44
CA SER A 663 -58.40 -14.81 -68.00
C SER A 663 -57.08 -15.05 -67.24
N VAL A 664 -56.55 -14.01 -66.57
CA VAL A 664 -55.91 -14.12 -65.25
C VAL A 664 -56.27 -12.87 -64.42
N VAL A 665 -56.55 -13.06 -63.12
CA VAL A 665 -56.75 -11.98 -62.14
C VAL A 665 -55.45 -11.75 -61.37
N LEU A 666 -55.06 -10.49 -61.16
CA LEU A 666 -54.20 -10.08 -60.04
C LEU A 666 -54.49 -8.63 -59.62
N GLU A 667 -54.37 -8.38 -58.31
CA GLU A 667 -54.89 -7.22 -57.58
C GLU A 667 -54.21 -5.87 -57.87
N ASN A 668 -54.88 -4.80 -57.38
CA ASN A 668 -54.51 -3.40 -57.51
C ASN A 668 -53.07 -3.09 -57.05
N CYS A 669 -52.42 -2.17 -57.76
CA CYS A 669 -51.29 -1.41 -57.24
C CYS A 669 -51.80 -0.12 -56.58
N ASP A 670 -51.91 -0.10 -55.26
CA ASP A 670 -51.92 1.16 -54.50
C ASP A 670 -50.48 1.55 -54.17
N VAL A 671 -50.12 2.82 -54.43
CA VAL A 671 -48.75 3.33 -54.31
C VAL A 671 -48.57 4.10 -53.00
N GLU A 672 -47.89 3.49 -52.03
CA GLU A 672 -47.37 4.20 -50.85
C GLU A 672 -45.84 4.36 -50.94
N GLU A 673 -45.37 5.58 -51.23
CA GLU A 673 -43.98 5.96 -50.97
C GLU A 673 -43.80 6.33 -49.49
N PRO A 674 -42.94 5.64 -48.71
CA PRO A 674 -42.67 6.03 -47.33
C PRO A 674 -41.63 7.18 -47.25
N PRO A 675 -41.89 8.26 -46.48
CA PRO A 675 -41.04 9.43 -46.43
C PRO A 675 -39.64 9.14 -45.86
N ASN A 676 -38.62 9.77 -46.46
CA ASN A 676 -37.23 9.28 -46.34
C ASN A 676 -36.55 9.49 -44.97
N ASP A 677 -37.10 10.34 -44.08
CA ASP A 677 -36.59 10.53 -42.70
C ASP A 677 -36.95 9.35 -41.77
N PHE A 678 -38.03 8.62 -42.06
CA PHE A 678 -38.49 7.51 -41.20
C PHE A 678 -37.54 6.29 -41.24
N LYS A 679 -36.80 6.13 -42.35
CA LYS A 679 -35.84 5.03 -42.56
C LYS A 679 -34.53 5.21 -41.78
N GLU A 680 -34.03 6.44 -41.61
CA GLU A 680 -32.86 6.66 -40.73
C GLU A 680 -33.22 6.45 -39.25
N ARG A 681 -34.40 6.91 -38.81
CA ARG A 681 -34.86 6.71 -37.42
C ARG A 681 -35.16 5.24 -37.11
N THR A 682 -35.69 4.47 -38.06
CA THR A 682 -35.88 3.02 -37.88
C THR A 682 -34.58 2.21 -38.01
N ALA A 683 -33.53 2.73 -38.66
CA ALA A 683 -32.20 2.11 -38.59
C ALA A 683 -31.60 2.14 -37.17
N ALA A 684 -31.95 3.12 -36.33
CA ALA A 684 -31.56 3.16 -34.91
C ALA A 684 -32.18 2.00 -34.10
N LEU A 685 -33.38 1.52 -34.48
CA LEU A 685 -34.01 0.34 -33.88
C LEU A 685 -33.27 -0.99 -34.19
N SER A 686 -32.28 -1.00 -35.10
CA SER A 686 -31.44 -2.19 -35.32
C SER A 686 -30.49 -2.51 -34.16
N PHE A 687 -30.36 -1.63 -33.16
CA PHE A 687 -29.61 -1.89 -31.93
C PHE A 687 -30.44 -1.55 -30.68
N ASN A 688 -30.75 -2.58 -29.88
CA ASN A 688 -31.66 -2.52 -28.72
C ASN A 688 -31.02 -1.87 -27.46
N ILE A 689 -30.30 -0.75 -27.65
CA ILE A 689 -29.59 0.02 -26.61
C ILE A 689 -29.65 1.51 -26.99
N HIS A 690 -30.33 2.33 -26.17
CA HIS A 690 -30.40 3.79 -26.36
C HIS A 690 -29.57 4.57 -25.34
N HIS A 691 -29.31 4.02 -24.14
CA HIS A 691 -28.58 4.73 -23.08
C HIS A 691 -27.54 3.84 -22.39
N VAL A 692 -26.39 4.44 -22.04
CA VAL A 692 -25.33 3.84 -21.21
C VAL A 692 -25.14 4.70 -19.95
N ILE A 693 -25.25 4.08 -18.78
CA ILE A 693 -25.08 4.74 -17.48
C ILE A 693 -23.76 4.27 -16.88
N ILE A 694 -22.82 5.20 -16.66
CA ILE A 694 -21.50 4.90 -16.08
C ILE A 694 -21.56 5.22 -14.59
N ASP A 695 -21.49 4.20 -13.76
CA ASP A 695 -21.40 4.38 -12.31
C ASP A 695 -19.99 4.84 -11.91
N CYS A 696 -19.88 6.09 -11.49
CA CYS A 696 -18.61 6.68 -11.04
C CYS A 696 -18.40 6.54 -9.52
N SER A 697 -19.18 5.71 -8.82
CA SER A 697 -19.11 5.52 -7.37
C SER A 697 -17.70 5.16 -6.88
N SER A 698 -16.98 4.28 -7.60
CA SER A 698 -15.60 3.86 -7.27
C SER A 698 -14.53 4.87 -7.70
N VAL A 699 -14.84 5.82 -8.59
CA VAL A 699 -13.88 6.79 -9.17
C VAL A 699 -13.45 7.83 -8.12
N SER A 700 -12.38 7.53 -7.39
CA SER A 700 -11.88 8.36 -6.29
C SER A 700 -11.21 9.66 -6.76
N TYR A 701 -10.57 9.62 -7.93
CA TYR A 701 -10.06 10.77 -8.67
C TYR A 701 -10.11 10.51 -10.18
N ILE A 702 -9.91 11.58 -10.96
CA ILE A 702 -9.71 11.51 -12.42
C ILE A 702 -8.63 12.52 -12.82
N ASP A 703 -7.78 12.18 -13.78
CA ASP A 703 -6.74 13.06 -14.32
C ASP A 703 -7.12 13.64 -15.70
N SER A 704 -6.19 14.33 -16.36
CA SER A 704 -6.42 14.90 -17.70
C SER A 704 -6.52 13.85 -18.82
N GLY A 705 -5.88 12.69 -18.69
CA GLY A 705 -5.97 11.58 -19.64
C GLY A 705 -7.30 10.84 -19.52
N GLY A 706 -7.73 10.53 -18.30
CA GLY A 706 -9.02 9.94 -17.96
C GLY A 706 -10.20 10.82 -18.38
N VAL A 707 -10.15 12.14 -18.16
CA VAL A 707 -11.21 13.04 -18.65
C VAL A 707 -11.24 13.13 -20.17
N LYS A 708 -10.08 13.17 -20.85
CA LYS A 708 -10.02 13.11 -22.32
C LYS A 708 -10.63 11.82 -22.84
N MET A 709 -10.27 10.68 -22.25
CA MET A 709 -10.79 9.37 -22.65
C MET A 709 -12.29 9.24 -22.39
N LEU A 710 -12.79 9.68 -21.25
CA LEU A 710 -14.23 9.68 -20.96
C LEU A 710 -14.99 10.59 -21.94
N SER A 711 -14.45 11.80 -22.23
CA SER A 711 -15.03 12.67 -23.24
C SER A 711 -15.05 12.04 -24.63
N GLN A 712 -14.02 11.26 -24.99
CA GLN A 712 -13.99 10.54 -26.26
C GLN A 712 -15.01 9.41 -26.28
N VAL A 713 -15.11 8.61 -25.23
CA VAL A 713 -16.13 7.54 -25.10
C VAL A 713 -17.55 8.13 -25.18
N MET A 714 -17.82 9.27 -24.54
CA MET A 714 -19.11 9.95 -24.64
C MET A 714 -19.40 10.47 -26.05
N SER A 715 -18.39 10.99 -26.76
CA SER A 715 -18.53 11.40 -28.17
C SER A 715 -18.72 10.19 -29.11
N ASP A 716 -17.91 9.14 -28.96
CA ASP A 716 -18.01 7.89 -29.71
C ASP A 716 -19.44 7.30 -29.61
N TYR A 717 -20.03 7.28 -28.40
CA TYR A 717 -21.42 6.85 -28.20
C TYR A 717 -22.47 7.82 -28.77
N LYS A 718 -22.29 9.15 -28.64
CA LYS A 718 -23.23 10.14 -29.20
C LYS A 718 -23.29 10.08 -30.74
N GLU A 719 -22.18 9.79 -31.41
CA GLU A 719 -22.14 9.58 -32.88
C GLU A 719 -23.00 8.40 -33.37
N VAL A 720 -23.28 7.42 -32.51
CA VAL A 720 -24.10 6.24 -32.82
C VAL A 720 -25.48 6.27 -32.15
N GLY A 721 -25.93 7.45 -31.70
CA GLY A 721 -27.27 7.66 -31.15
C GLY A 721 -27.46 7.19 -29.70
N VAL A 722 -26.38 6.82 -29.00
CA VAL A 722 -26.44 6.31 -27.62
C VAL A 722 -26.08 7.43 -26.63
N ALA A 723 -27.03 7.79 -25.75
CA ALA A 723 -26.78 8.78 -24.71
C ALA A 723 -25.95 8.19 -23.56
N VAL A 724 -25.08 9.01 -22.93
CA VAL A 724 -24.20 8.57 -21.84
C VAL A 724 -24.38 9.41 -20.59
N PHE A 725 -24.90 8.80 -19.52
CA PHE A 725 -25.10 9.42 -18.21
C PHE A 725 -24.05 8.97 -17.20
N LEU A 726 -23.74 9.84 -16.22
CA LEU A 726 -22.71 9.62 -15.20
C LEU A 726 -23.33 9.69 -13.79
N ALA A 727 -23.37 8.56 -13.07
CA ALA A 727 -23.94 8.46 -11.72
C ALA A 727 -22.87 8.58 -10.60
N HIS A 728 -23.28 8.92 -9.37
CA HIS A 728 -22.44 8.94 -8.16
C HIS A 728 -21.13 9.76 -8.25
N CYS A 729 -21.12 10.81 -9.09
CA CYS A 729 -19.90 11.59 -9.34
C CYS A 729 -19.41 12.38 -8.12
N LYS A 730 -18.36 11.89 -7.45
CA LYS A 730 -17.72 12.54 -6.29
C LYS A 730 -17.30 13.99 -6.58
N ARG A 731 -17.42 14.90 -5.59
CA ARG A 731 -17.13 16.36 -5.71
C ARG A 731 -15.75 16.68 -6.31
N ARG A 732 -14.72 15.84 -6.09
CA ARG A 732 -13.38 16.00 -6.70
C ARG A 732 -13.40 15.74 -8.21
N VAL A 733 -14.13 14.72 -8.66
CA VAL A 733 -14.31 14.34 -10.07
C VAL A 733 -15.14 15.40 -10.81
N ARG A 734 -16.30 15.81 -10.26
CA ARG A 734 -17.13 16.91 -10.81
C ARG A 734 -16.33 18.20 -11.02
N LYS A 735 -15.46 18.53 -10.07
CA LYS A 735 -14.56 19.70 -10.16
C LYS A 735 -13.53 19.58 -11.30
N MET A 736 -13.12 18.36 -11.69
CA MET A 736 -12.25 18.15 -12.85
C MET A 736 -13.04 18.24 -14.16
N PHE A 737 -14.24 17.65 -14.25
CA PHE A 737 -15.14 17.80 -15.40
C PHE A 737 -15.45 19.27 -15.72
N ARG A 738 -15.70 20.09 -14.68
CA ARG A 738 -15.87 21.55 -14.85
C ARG A 738 -14.59 22.23 -15.34
N LYS A 739 -13.42 21.91 -14.77
CA LYS A 739 -12.12 22.43 -15.25
C LYS A 739 -11.80 22.08 -16.72
N ALA A 740 -12.14 20.86 -17.14
CA ALA A 740 -11.83 20.33 -18.47
C ALA A 740 -12.86 20.71 -19.54
N GLY A 741 -13.90 21.47 -19.21
CA GLY A 741 -14.93 21.88 -20.15
C GLY A 741 -15.88 20.76 -20.61
N LEU A 742 -15.98 19.65 -19.87
CA LEU A 742 -16.85 18.52 -20.26
C LEU A 742 -18.32 18.97 -20.41
N HIS A 743 -18.79 19.76 -19.43
CA HIS A 743 -20.07 20.48 -19.39
C HIS A 743 -20.29 21.56 -20.49
N LYS A 744 -19.32 21.76 -21.39
CA LYS A 744 -19.45 22.60 -22.59
C LYS A 744 -19.42 21.79 -23.88
N LYS A 745 -18.89 20.56 -23.84
CA LYS A 745 -18.84 19.62 -24.97
C LYS A 745 -20.09 18.75 -25.07
N HIS A 746 -20.72 18.50 -23.92
CA HIS A 746 -21.94 17.70 -23.78
C HIS A 746 -22.90 18.47 -22.86
N GLU A 747 -24.21 18.22 -22.98
CA GLU A 747 -25.25 18.90 -22.19
C GLU A 747 -25.04 18.81 -20.66
N GLN A 748 -25.69 19.70 -19.91
CA GLN A 748 -25.44 19.83 -18.46
C GLN A 748 -26.08 18.69 -17.64
N ASP A 749 -27.16 18.10 -18.14
CA ASP A 749 -28.04 17.19 -17.40
C ASP A 749 -27.56 15.72 -17.40
N LEU A 750 -26.31 15.48 -17.80
CA LEU A 750 -25.70 14.15 -17.91
C LEU A 750 -25.14 13.61 -16.57
N LEU A 751 -25.17 14.43 -15.51
CA LEU A 751 -24.66 14.09 -14.18
C LEU A 751 -25.83 13.82 -13.23
N TYR A 752 -25.88 12.64 -12.62
CA TYR A 752 -26.94 12.23 -11.70
C TYR A 752 -26.39 11.87 -10.32
N ILE A 753 -27.22 12.04 -9.28
CA ILE A 753 -26.84 11.71 -7.91
C ILE A 753 -26.67 10.20 -7.75
N THR A 754 -27.70 9.43 -8.11
CA THR A 754 -27.71 7.96 -8.01
C THR A 754 -27.86 7.30 -9.38
N ILE A 755 -27.60 6.00 -9.44
CA ILE A 755 -27.91 5.17 -10.63
C ILE A 755 -29.41 5.16 -10.88
N HIS A 756 -30.25 5.16 -9.84
CA HIS A 756 -31.70 5.12 -10.00
C HIS A 756 -32.24 6.40 -10.64
N ASP A 757 -31.74 7.57 -10.24
CA ASP A 757 -32.09 8.86 -10.85
C ASP A 757 -31.77 8.85 -12.37
N ALA A 758 -30.57 8.38 -12.73
CA ALA A 758 -30.15 8.25 -14.13
C ALA A 758 -31.02 7.25 -14.92
N VAL A 759 -31.42 6.14 -14.30
CA VAL A 759 -32.30 5.13 -14.94
C VAL A 759 -33.70 5.70 -15.18
N ILE A 760 -34.30 6.39 -14.21
CA ILE A 760 -35.64 6.97 -14.39
C ILE A 760 -35.60 8.09 -15.43
N ALA A 761 -34.55 8.91 -15.47
CA ALA A 761 -34.35 9.90 -16.54
C ALA A 761 -34.21 9.24 -17.93
N ALA A 762 -33.43 8.16 -18.03
CA ALA A 762 -33.22 7.41 -19.27
C ALA A 762 -34.47 6.67 -19.80
N LEU A 763 -35.41 6.33 -18.92
CA LEU A 763 -36.72 5.77 -19.29
C LEU A 763 -37.71 6.87 -19.70
N ARG A 764 -37.65 8.06 -19.08
CA ARG A 764 -38.46 9.22 -19.49
C ARG A 764 -38.08 9.71 -20.88
N SER A 765 -36.79 9.98 -21.12
CA SER A 765 -36.30 10.44 -22.44
C SER A 765 -36.70 9.49 -23.58
N GLN A 766 -36.68 8.17 -23.34
CA GLN A 766 -37.15 7.18 -24.30
C GLN A 766 -38.67 7.26 -24.52
N HIS A 767 -39.46 7.41 -23.44
CA HIS A 767 -40.92 7.51 -23.51
C HIS A 767 -41.38 8.80 -24.21
N ASP A 768 -40.75 9.92 -23.89
CA ASP A 768 -41.05 11.23 -24.47
C ASP A 768 -40.77 11.23 -25.99
N LEU A 769 -39.61 10.69 -26.40
CA LEU A 769 -39.26 10.47 -27.81
C LEU A 769 -40.27 9.56 -28.53
N LEU A 770 -40.75 8.50 -27.87
CA LEU A 770 -41.78 7.61 -28.42
C LEU A 770 -43.14 8.31 -28.58
N ASN A 771 -43.44 9.29 -27.73
CA ASN A 771 -44.65 10.10 -27.79
C ASN A 771 -44.53 11.27 -28.79
N GLU A 772 -43.33 11.73 -29.11
CA GLU A 772 -43.06 12.63 -30.24
C GLU A 772 -43.22 11.89 -31.57
N LEU A 773 -42.56 10.74 -31.76
CA LEU A 773 -42.68 9.93 -32.99
C LEU A 773 -44.13 9.51 -33.29
N LYS A 774 -44.95 9.25 -32.26
CA LYS A 774 -46.39 9.00 -32.42
C LYS A 774 -47.18 10.25 -32.85
N ARG A 775 -46.80 11.44 -32.36
CA ARG A 775 -47.44 12.70 -32.77
C ARG A 775 -47.09 13.02 -34.22
N ASP A 776 -45.82 12.94 -34.59
CA ASP A 776 -45.36 13.15 -35.97
C ASP A 776 -46.08 12.23 -36.95
N ALA A 777 -46.19 10.93 -36.63
CA ALA A 777 -46.95 9.96 -37.42
C ALA A 777 -48.44 10.33 -37.50
N SER A 778 -49.07 10.76 -36.40
CA SER A 778 -50.49 11.15 -36.40
C SER A 778 -50.78 12.44 -37.19
N VAL A 779 -49.84 13.39 -37.24
CA VAL A 779 -49.97 14.62 -38.03
C VAL A 779 -49.92 14.33 -39.53
N SER A 780 -49.12 13.34 -39.94
CA SER A 780 -49.04 12.90 -41.34
C SER A 780 -50.36 12.35 -41.90
N CYS A 781 -51.28 11.90 -41.04
CA CYS A 781 -52.56 11.29 -41.45
C CYS A 781 -53.75 12.28 -41.48
N VAL A 782 -53.55 13.57 -41.20
CA VAL A 782 -54.64 14.55 -41.02
C VAL A 782 -54.82 15.48 -42.24
N HIS A 783 -53.99 15.36 -43.29
CA HIS A 783 -53.96 16.32 -44.39
C HIS A 783 -54.64 15.89 -45.71
N GLU A 784 -55.44 14.82 -45.71
CA GLU A 784 -56.09 14.30 -46.94
C GLU A 784 -57.62 14.09 -46.83
N GLU A 785 -58.36 15.14 -46.47
CA GLU A 785 -59.81 15.19 -46.75
C GLU A 785 -60.08 15.65 -48.20
N VAL A 786 -60.03 14.70 -49.14
CA VAL A 786 -60.46 14.96 -50.53
C VAL A 786 -61.98 15.09 -50.59
N THR A 787 -62.46 16.21 -51.15
CA THR A 787 -63.90 16.53 -51.21
C THR A 787 -64.63 15.63 -52.23
N VAL A 788 -65.48 14.71 -51.76
CA VAL A 788 -66.27 13.80 -52.63
C VAL A 788 -67.78 13.97 -52.42
N GLY A 789 -68.53 13.92 -53.52
CA GLY A 789 -69.93 14.35 -53.63
C GLY A 789 -70.96 13.56 -52.84
N ARG A 790 -71.79 14.30 -52.11
CA ARG A 790 -72.97 13.84 -51.33
C ARG A 790 -74.02 13.13 -52.21
N ARG A 791 -74.16 11.80 -52.10
CA ARG A 791 -75.32 11.03 -52.61
C ARG A 791 -76.01 10.19 -51.53
N ARG A 792 -77.28 9.86 -51.79
CA ARG A 792 -78.30 9.50 -50.78
C ARG A 792 -78.14 8.11 -50.17
N THR A 793 -78.52 8.05 -48.90
CA THR A 793 -79.03 6.90 -48.15
C THR A 793 -80.08 6.06 -48.91
N ASN A 794 -80.10 4.73 -48.71
CA ASN A 794 -81.24 4.01 -48.09
C ASN A 794 -81.13 2.46 -48.11
N SER A 795 -81.39 1.83 -46.95
CA SER A 795 -81.92 0.45 -46.78
C SER A 795 -81.02 -0.72 -47.25
N LEU A 796 -81.16 -2.01 -46.89
CA LEU A 796 -82.16 -2.86 -46.18
C LEU A 796 -81.39 -3.84 -45.24
N ARG A 797 -81.78 -4.07 -43.97
CA ARG A 797 -82.68 -5.12 -43.41
C ARG A 797 -82.09 -6.56 -43.23
N ASN A 798 -81.89 -6.92 -41.94
CA ASN A 798 -81.91 -8.23 -41.25
C ASN A 798 -81.65 -9.58 -41.99
N ARG A 799 -80.78 -10.44 -41.41
CA ARG A 799 -81.14 -11.81 -40.94
C ARG A 799 -80.04 -12.54 -40.13
N ALA A 800 -80.49 -13.41 -39.19
CA ALA A 800 -79.82 -14.59 -38.56
C ALA A 800 -78.43 -14.38 -37.88
N SER A 801 -78.11 -14.92 -36.69
CA SER A 801 -78.17 -16.31 -36.18
C SER A 801 -77.17 -17.23 -36.92
N THR A 802 -76.38 -18.12 -36.28
CA THR A 802 -76.65 -18.93 -35.07
C THR A 802 -75.34 -19.29 -34.30
N GLU A 803 -75.42 -20.21 -33.33
CA GLU A 803 -74.32 -20.82 -32.54
C GLU A 803 -73.29 -21.61 -33.43
N ALA A 804 -72.18 -22.19 -32.95
CA ALA A 804 -71.81 -22.66 -31.61
C ALA A 804 -70.28 -22.71 -31.36
N MET A 805 -69.87 -23.10 -30.15
CA MET A 805 -68.45 -23.22 -29.73
C MET A 805 -68.16 -24.57 -29.05
N GLN A 806 -67.50 -25.49 -29.76
CA GLN A 806 -66.63 -26.55 -29.21
C GLN A 806 -66.11 -27.48 -30.32
N GLN A 807 -64.80 -27.77 -30.34
CA GLN A 807 -64.25 -29.13 -30.18
C GLN A 807 -62.71 -29.15 -30.05
N ILE A 808 -62.19 -30.26 -29.52
CA ILE A 808 -60.76 -30.62 -29.37
C ILE A 808 -60.45 -31.75 -30.39
N PRO A 809 -59.19 -32.15 -30.61
CA PRO A 809 -58.68 -33.37 -29.93
C PRO A 809 -57.16 -33.29 -29.54
N GLU A 810 -56.70 -33.89 -28.42
CA GLU A 810 -56.01 -35.22 -28.26
C GLU A 810 -54.59 -35.31 -28.87
N SER A 811 -53.64 -36.15 -28.44
CA SER A 811 -53.33 -36.99 -27.23
C SER A 811 -51.80 -37.27 -27.27
N ALA A 812 -51.07 -37.98 -26.38
CA ALA A 812 -51.30 -39.06 -25.41
C ALA A 812 -50.25 -38.93 -24.25
N SER A 813 -50.46 -39.40 -23.01
CA SER A 813 -50.38 -40.79 -22.50
C SER A 813 -48.94 -41.38 -22.56
N ASP A 814 -48.33 -41.96 -21.51
CA ASP A 814 -48.75 -42.24 -20.11
C ASP A 814 -47.65 -41.73 -19.10
N GLU A 815 -47.32 -42.21 -17.88
CA GLU A 815 -47.59 -43.43 -17.09
C GLU A 815 -47.38 -43.16 -15.55
N ASP A 816 -47.68 -44.17 -14.72
CA ASP A 816 -47.76 -44.29 -13.24
C ASP A 816 -46.65 -43.70 -12.30
N GLY A 817 -46.98 -43.58 -10.99
CA GLY A 817 -46.00 -43.50 -9.88
C GLY A 817 -46.46 -42.83 -8.57
N ASP A 818 -47.07 -43.58 -7.64
CA ASP A 818 -47.74 -43.10 -6.41
C ASP A 818 -46.83 -42.92 -5.15
N GLU A 819 -47.44 -42.39 -4.07
CA GLU A 819 -47.04 -42.34 -2.65
C GLU A 819 -45.95 -41.35 -2.15
N GLY A 820 -46.08 -40.95 -0.87
CA GLY A 820 -44.86 -40.85 -0.02
C GLY A 820 -44.61 -39.64 0.90
N LEU A 821 -45.61 -39.12 1.63
CA LEU A 821 -45.50 -38.42 2.96
C LEU A 821 -44.26 -37.57 3.38
N LYS A 822 -44.57 -36.42 4.03
CA LYS A 822 -43.80 -35.72 5.09
C LYS A 822 -42.39 -35.14 4.78
N CYS A 823 -42.24 -33.85 5.12
CA CYS A 823 -41.03 -33.32 5.76
C CYS A 823 -41.41 -32.78 7.15
N GLU A 824 -40.61 -33.11 8.17
CA GLU A 824 -40.79 -32.65 9.56
C GLU A 824 -39.83 -31.47 9.89
N GLU A 825 -39.91 -30.96 11.12
CA GLU A 825 -39.14 -29.80 11.61
C GLU A 825 -37.67 -30.13 11.97
N SER A 826 -36.99 -29.12 12.53
CA SER A 826 -35.59 -29.04 13.01
C SER A 826 -34.56 -28.58 11.96
N THR A 827 -33.72 -27.55 12.15
CA THR A 827 -33.05 -26.93 13.33
C THR A 827 -31.71 -27.60 13.67
N TYR A 828 -30.75 -26.77 14.13
CA TYR A 828 -29.33 -27.07 14.40
C TYR A 828 -28.47 -27.20 13.11
N LEU A 829 -27.21 -26.73 13.08
CA LEU A 829 -26.40 -26.09 14.13
C LEU A 829 -25.46 -25.03 13.53
#